data_AF-A0A1Q9NLX0-F1
#
_entry.id   AF-A0A1Q9NLX0-F1
#
_cell.length_a   1.000
_cell.length_b   1.000
_cell.length_c   1.000
_cell.angle_alpha   90.00
_cell.angle_beta   90.00
_cell.angle_gamma   90.00
#
_symmetry.space_group_name_H-M   'P 1'
#
loop_
_entity.id
_entity.type
_entity.pdbx_description
1 polymer ?
#
loop_
_entity_poly.entity_id
_entity_poly.type
_entity_poly.pdbx_seq_one_letter_code
_entity_poly.pdbx_strand_id
1 'polypeptide(L)'
;MIKKTITLVFVLLMMSSVFMTPQTTNTSTLEFTPEQKSQVAETDLDRVTWEANVAPNANFEYWDNPKYPNNLAADRTTEEATWLETSIVIEGAKSLGMHARALDSQHNSYIQLGQSTQISWANPINLTLDLDWYLDEIGNPVNQDYVAMRIRMSNRNMNYYLGCTSTGTNGTTNGYFFIDEPTKVWNHLHRNLTSDYVSLFGFAPAQFETLYWYVQSYTTEDTRVFLDDVNLVNGSYVEIGGATKNGDFEIPSGSGLWSFQSNTDAADILQSTVSHEGSSSMNMTADSDGYSARANVRVRLEKRLSTINQGEFSFWWRIEDWINATPNSMSYIRINAANTTTSLNMYYYLCRGGSGTLPPVIFGDDMKFGADSFNVTSTWNLFEANIWEDYNTFSTTNEIWIENIEFVVVANDDESQLSILFDDMTFTASIMNDMGYETQASVGTTIQGWSEPNDDDKFTVTDFAYTGTKAANMTLEDDSDFSHSRELGNILIDETTELIFDFNVYIDTFNETAEDFIFFEFGFEGGNSISYIVANSSSEFESWLAEESNFIILQDTIVQDQWLNFQLDLVHDYESLIGSLPDTTLDHIYFVALASKSNKLTVFLDDLYIYYDPAPGISDVGTDPAQPIPIGNTTISATVVDATLETVVLNYRIDNGTWMIQTMNQFDGVQFEGNITQLPEGTFVEYYISATDAFGKSTDAMNGADYFSFTVASAWAPPSPLLPIVVVAVIAAIGVVILWYMFVFKKKE
;
A
#
# COMPACT_ATOMS: atom_id res chain seq x y z
N MET A 1 -64.70 -7.84 6.76
CA MET A 1 -64.32 -8.54 5.52
C MET A 1 -62.96 -8.07 4.98
N ILE A 2 -62.01 -7.69 5.86
CA ILE A 2 -60.69 -7.11 5.50
C ILE A 2 -59.51 -7.90 6.14
N LYS A 3 -59.79 -8.90 6.97
CA LYS A 3 -58.76 -9.72 7.64
C LYS A 3 -58.27 -10.94 6.84
N LYS A 4 -58.85 -11.24 5.67
CA LYS A 4 -58.45 -12.40 4.84
C LYS A 4 -57.54 -12.04 3.66
N THR A 5 -57.35 -10.77 3.35
CA THR A 5 -56.53 -10.33 2.21
C THR A 5 -55.06 -10.08 2.61
N ILE A 6 -54.80 -9.69 3.87
CA ILE A 6 -53.43 -9.41 4.35
C ILE A 6 -52.63 -10.70 4.62
N THR A 7 -53.28 -11.78 5.03
CA THR A 7 -52.62 -13.08 5.22
C THR A 7 -52.21 -13.72 3.89
N LEU A 8 -52.91 -13.43 2.79
CA LEU A 8 -52.55 -13.97 1.46
C LEU A 8 -51.30 -13.28 0.89
N VAL A 9 -51.11 -11.98 1.17
CA VAL A 9 -49.92 -11.22 0.72
C VAL A 9 -48.66 -11.63 1.49
N PHE A 10 -48.77 -11.91 2.80
CA PHE A 10 -47.63 -12.42 3.58
C PHE A 10 -47.27 -13.88 3.26
N VAL A 11 -48.24 -14.72 2.88
CA VAL A 11 -47.96 -16.11 2.45
C VAL A 11 -47.36 -16.15 1.04
N LEU A 12 -47.68 -15.19 0.16
CA LEU A 12 -47.00 -15.05 -1.15
C LEU A 12 -45.58 -14.48 -1.02
N LEU A 13 -45.31 -13.60 -0.05
CA LEU A 13 -43.95 -13.09 0.23
C LEU A 13 -43.06 -14.10 0.98
N MET A 14 -43.63 -15.10 1.66
CA MET A 14 -42.85 -16.17 2.31
C MET A 14 -42.67 -17.43 1.45
N MET A 15 -43.27 -17.49 0.25
CA MET A 15 -43.03 -18.55 -0.74
C MET A 15 -42.13 -18.09 -1.90
N SER A 16 -41.44 -16.95 -1.77
CA SER A 16 -40.45 -16.48 -2.75
C SER A 16 -39.02 -16.96 -2.48
N SER A 17 -38.81 -17.84 -1.49
CA SER A 17 -37.56 -18.56 -1.33
C SER A 17 -37.62 -19.86 -2.15
N VAL A 18 -36.57 -20.11 -2.94
CA VAL A 18 -36.35 -21.27 -3.82
C VAL A 18 -36.91 -21.15 -5.26
N PHE A 19 -36.60 -20.05 -5.92
CA PHE A 19 -36.08 -20.10 -7.29
C PHE A 19 -34.82 -19.22 -7.35
N MET A 20 -33.79 -19.60 -6.59
CA MET A 20 -32.45 -19.37 -7.12
C MET A 20 -32.35 -20.34 -8.28
N THR A 21 -32.64 -19.87 -9.50
CA THR A 21 -32.00 -20.48 -10.66
C THR A 21 -30.52 -20.54 -10.32
N PRO A 22 -29.84 -21.69 -10.45
CA PRO A 22 -28.39 -21.68 -10.38
C PRO A 22 -27.95 -20.55 -11.31
N GLN A 23 -27.27 -19.56 -10.75
CA GLN A 23 -26.59 -18.57 -11.56
C GLN A 23 -25.55 -19.41 -12.28
N THR A 24 -25.86 -19.85 -13.49
CA THR A 24 -24.87 -20.40 -14.40
C THR A 24 -23.91 -19.24 -14.59
N THR A 25 -22.81 -19.26 -13.85
CA THR A 25 -21.60 -18.54 -14.22
C THR A 25 -21.29 -19.04 -15.61
N ASN A 26 -21.73 -18.27 -16.61
CA ASN A 26 -21.32 -18.51 -17.98
C ASN A 26 -19.87 -18.09 -18.01
N THR A 27 -18.96 -19.05 -17.88
CA THR A 27 -17.56 -18.82 -18.17
C THR A 27 -17.47 -18.44 -19.64
N SER A 28 -17.03 -17.21 -19.88
CA SER A 28 -16.74 -16.69 -21.21
C SER A 28 -15.34 -17.18 -21.58
N THR A 29 -15.20 -17.74 -22.79
CA THR A 29 -13.89 -18.06 -23.38
C THR A 29 -13.73 -17.14 -24.58
N LEU A 30 -12.63 -16.38 -24.59
CA LEU A 30 -12.23 -15.57 -25.74
C LEU A 30 -11.14 -16.33 -26.50
N GLU A 31 -11.41 -16.64 -27.77
CA GLU A 31 -10.42 -17.17 -28.69
C GLU A 31 -9.86 -16.00 -29.53
N PHE A 32 -8.56 -15.73 -29.41
CA PHE A 32 -7.88 -14.77 -30.29
C PHE A 32 -7.64 -15.38 -31.67
N THR A 33 -7.83 -14.59 -32.71
CA THR A 33 -7.50 -15.02 -34.08
C THR A 33 -5.98 -15.07 -34.30
N PRO A 34 -5.45 -15.96 -35.15
CA PRO A 34 -4.01 -16.00 -35.47
C PRO A 34 -3.45 -14.67 -36.00
N GLU A 35 -4.27 -13.83 -36.63
CA GLU A 35 -3.87 -12.48 -37.06
C GLU A 35 -3.61 -11.53 -35.88
N GLN A 36 -4.44 -11.57 -34.83
CA GLN A 36 -4.18 -10.81 -33.58
C GLN A 36 -2.92 -11.28 -32.85
N LYS A 37 -2.49 -12.54 -33.10
CA LYS A 37 -1.35 -13.19 -32.44
C LYS A 37 0.02 -12.96 -33.11
N SER A 38 0.10 -12.28 -34.28
CA SER A 38 1.31 -12.37 -35.14
C SER A 38 2.02 -11.07 -35.54
N GLN A 39 1.55 -9.89 -35.12
CA GLN A 39 2.20 -8.62 -35.45
C GLN A 39 2.00 -7.57 -34.36
N VAL A 40 2.42 -7.86 -33.13
CA VAL A 40 2.57 -6.75 -32.20
C VAL A 40 3.86 -6.01 -32.56
N ALA A 41 3.77 -4.70 -32.73
CA ALA A 41 4.95 -3.87 -32.95
C ALA A 41 5.93 -4.10 -31.81
N GLU A 42 7.24 -4.10 -32.09
CA GLU A 42 8.26 -4.15 -31.04
C GLU A 42 8.01 -2.97 -30.09
N THR A 43 7.64 -3.26 -28.84
CA THR A 43 7.37 -2.21 -27.83
C THR A 43 8.60 -1.35 -27.68
N ASP A 44 8.47 -0.04 -27.89
CA ASP A 44 9.53 0.91 -27.57
C ASP A 44 9.54 1.10 -26.05
N LEU A 45 10.30 0.24 -25.36
CA LEU A 45 10.37 0.18 -23.92
C LEU A 45 10.84 1.51 -23.28
N ASP A 46 11.55 2.35 -24.02
CA ASP A 46 11.99 3.66 -23.56
C ASP A 46 10.85 4.69 -23.46
N ARG A 47 9.64 4.35 -23.96
CA ARG A 47 8.48 5.26 -24.04
C ARG A 47 7.32 4.91 -23.12
N VAL A 48 7.28 3.71 -22.55
CA VAL A 48 6.19 3.36 -21.64
C VAL A 48 6.42 3.94 -20.25
N THR A 49 5.36 3.94 -19.44
CA THR A 49 5.48 4.22 -18.01
C THR A 49 5.43 2.90 -17.23
N TRP A 50 6.61 2.38 -16.86
CA TRP A 50 6.78 1.14 -16.08
C TRP A 50 6.41 1.30 -14.60
N GLU A 51 6.43 2.53 -14.12
CA GLU A 51 6.30 2.84 -12.71
C GLU A 51 4.84 3.10 -12.35
N ALA A 52 4.42 2.57 -11.21
CA ALA A 52 3.12 2.85 -10.62
C ALA A 52 3.31 3.36 -9.20
N ASN A 53 2.35 4.18 -8.74
CA ASN A 53 2.22 4.43 -7.32
C ASN A 53 1.68 3.15 -6.66
N VAL A 54 2.52 2.49 -5.86
CA VAL A 54 2.15 1.25 -5.17
C VAL A 54 1.69 1.51 -3.73
N ALA A 55 1.34 2.77 -3.41
CA ALA A 55 0.64 3.15 -2.19
C ALA A 55 -0.89 2.99 -2.39
N PRO A 56 -1.55 2.01 -1.74
CA PRO A 56 -2.96 1.69 -2.03
C PRO A 56 -3.97 2.79 -1.71
N ASN A 57 -3.60 3.77 -0.88
CA ASN A 57 -4.46 4.87 -0.46
C ASN A 57 -3.63 6.16 -0.28
N ALA A 58 -2.99 6.57 -1.38
CA ALA A 58 -2.09 7.72 -1.43
C ALA A 58 -2.66 8.98 -0.77
N ASN A 59 -3.94 9.28 -1.02
CA ASN A 59 -4.58 10.53 -0.64
C ASN A 59 -5.37 10.42 0.68
N PHE A 60 -5.32 9.27 1.36
CA PHE A 60 -6.01 9.02 2.64
C PHE A 60 -7.52 9.33 2.65
N GLU A 61 -8.19 9.23 1.49
CA GLU A 61 -9.62 9.49 1.37
C GLU A 61 -10.47 8.25 1.70
N TYR A 62 -9.90 7.06 1.53
CA TYR A 62 -10.60 5.79 1.71
C TYR A 62 -10.36 5.22 3.11
N TRP A 63 -11.30 5.45 4.04
CA TRP A 63 -11.28 4.88 5.39
C TRP A 63 -12.65 4.25 5.68
N ASP A 64 -12.68 3.00 6.15
CA ASP A 64 -13.92 2.36 6.61
C ASP A 64 -14.41 2.96 7.93
N ASN A 65 -13.48 3.50 8.72
CA ASN A 65 -13.70 4.23 9.96
C ASN A 65 -12.69 5.37 10.02
N PRO A 66 -13.05 6.62 10.41
CA PRO A 66 -12.13 7.75 10.62
C PRO A 66 -10.89 7.51 11.49
N LYS A 67 -10.77 6.36 12.16
CA LYS A 67 -9.64 5.97 13.01
C LYS A 67 -8.81 4.82 12.46
N TYR A 68 -9.28 4.14 11.43
CA TYR A 68 -8.64 2.94 10.90
C TYR A 68 -8.43 3.12 9.39
N PRO A 69 -7.21 3.53 8.97
CA PRO A 69 -6.94 3.70 7.55
C PRO A 69 -7.04 2.36 6.83
N ASN A 70 -7.76 2.33 5.71
CA ASN A 70 -7.83 1.12 4.88
C ASN A 70 -6.46 0.82 4.27
N ASN A 71 -6.15 -0.46 4.09
CA ASN A 71 -4.92 -0.95 3.46
C ASN A 71 -3.60 -0.57 4.19
N LEU A 72 -3.70 0.01 5.39
CA LEU A 72 -2.56 0.33 6.24
C LEU A 72 -2.69 -0.40 7.58
N ALA A 73 -1.57 -0.92 8.07
CA ALA A 73 -1.51 -1.44 9.43
C ALA A 73 -1.24 -0.28 10.39
N ALA A 74 -2.17 0.00 11.29
CA ALA A 74 -2.05 1.05 12.30
C ALA A 74 -1.85 0.45 13.70
N ASP A 75 -0.96 1.05 14.47
CA ASP A 75 -0.71 0.75 15.89
C ASP A 75 -0.62 2.06 16.67
N ARG A 76 -1.22 2.09 17.86
CA ARG A 76 -1.30 3.28 18.70
C ARG A 76 -1.36 2.90 20.17
N THR A 77 -0.73 3.69 21.03
CA THR A 77 -0.80 3.49 22.47
C THR A 77 -2.16 3.93 23.02
N THR A 78 -2.76 3.09 23.85
CA THR A 78 -3.87 3.49 24.71
C THR A 78 -3.34 4.03 26.03
N GLU A 79 -4.19 4.72 26.79
CA GLU A 79 -3.79 5.29 28.06
C GLU A 79 -3.89 4.25 29.18
N GLU A 80 -2.76 4.01 29.82
CA GLU A 80 -2.61 3.07 30.91
C GLU A 80 -1.51 3.49 31.90
N ALA A 81 -1.85 3.55 33.19
CA ALA A 81 -0.93 3.91 34.25
C ALA A 81 -1.00 2.98 35.47
N THR A 82 0.17 2.73 36.07
CA THR A 82 0.30 2.15 37.41
C THR A 82 1.21 3.02 38.28
N TRP A 83 0.80 3.29 39.52
CA TRP A 83 1.58 4.13 40.43
C TRP A 83 1.34 3.75 41.88
N LEU A 84 2.23 4.21 42.76
CA LEU A 84 2.02 4.13 44.21
C LEU A 84 1.28 5.39 44.66
N GLU A 85 0.05 5.21 45.11
CA GLU A 85 -0.84 6.27 45.57
C GLU A 85 -0.58 6.60 47.04
N THR A 86 -0.64 7.87 47.44
CA THR A 86 -0.40 8.31 48.84
C THR A 86 -1.59 9.03 49.47
N SER A 87 -2.59 9.39 48.67
CA SER A 87 -3.79 10.13 49.11
C SER A 87 -5.01 9.23 49.32
N ILE A 88 -5.08 8.09 48.62
CA ILE A 88 -6.14 7.08 48.74
C ILE A 88 -5.48 5.81 49.27
N VAL A 89 -5.48 5.65 50.61
CA VAL A 89 -4.78 4.57 51.32
C VAL A 89 -5.68 4.10 52.47
N ILE A 90 -5.72 2.79 52.76
CA ILE A 90 -6.49 2.26 53.90
C ILE A 90 -5.62 2.10 55.15
N GLU A 91 -4.44 1.50 54.99
CA GLU A 91 -3.42 1.30 56.03
C GLU A 91 -2.05 1.71 55.48
N GLY A 92 -1.11 2.09 56.36
CA GLY A 92 0.23 2.49 55.94
C GLY A 92 0.28 3.90 55.34
N ALA A 93 1.21 4.11 54.40
CA ALA A 93 1.46 5.36 53.71
C ALA A 93 1.14 5.29 52.21
N LYS A 94 0.89 4.10 51.63
CA LYS A 94 0.70 3.91 50.19
C LYS A 94 -0.30 2.80 49.85
N SER A 95 -0.97 2.95 48.72
CA SER A 95 -1.69 1.88 48.03
C SER A 95 -1.19 1.78 46.58
N LEU A 96 -1.60 0.73 45.85
CA LEU A 96 -1.31 0.60 44.43
C LEU A 96 -2.46 1.13 43.58
N GLY A 97 -2.24 2.18 42.78
CA GLY A 97 -3.17 2.68 41.77
C GLY A 97 -2.99 1.98 40.42
N MET A 98 -4.11 1.69 39.75
CA MET A 98 -4.18 1.19 38.38
C MET A 98 -5.26 1.98 37.63
N HIS A 99 -4.98 2.40 36.39
CA HIS A 99 -5.90 3.20 35.57
C HIS A 99 -5.82 2.84 34.09
N ALA A 100 -6.94 2.54 33.46
CA ALA A 100 -7.03 2.37 32.01
C ALA A 100 -8.14 3.27 31.43
N ARG A 101 -7.87 3.87 30.27
CA ARG A 101 -8.85 4.64 29.47
C ARG A 101 -8.71 4.29 28.00
N ALA A 102 -9.84 3.97 27.35
CA ALA A 102 -9.85 3.74 25.91
C ALA A 102 -9.83 5.07 25.16
N LEU A 103 -9.24 5.10 23.97
CA LEU A 103 -9.33 6.28 23.09
C LEU A 103 -10.72 6.38 22.44
N ASP A 104 -11.37 5.24 22.26
CA ASP A 104 -12.73 5.06 21.74
C ASP A 104 -13.20 3.61 22.00
N SER A 105 -14.42 3.29 21.55
CA SER A 105 -15.06 2.00 21.79
C SER A 105 -14.47 0.80 21.05
N GLN A 106 -13.57 1.02 20.08
CA GLN A 106 -12.91 -0.04 19.32
C GLN A 106 -11.48 -0.31 19.81
N HIS A 107 -10.88 0.63 20.54
CA HIS A 107 -9.49 0.54 21.04
C HIS A 107 -9.47 0.49 22.57
N ASN A 108 -9.83 -0.67 23.11
CA ASN A 108 -9.87 -0.85 24.55
C ASN A 108 -8.46 -0.84 25.16
N SER A 109 -8.32 -0.18 26.31
CA SER A 109 -7.10 -0.19 27.11
C SER A 109 -7.18 -1.32 28.14
N TYR A 110 -6.07 -2.01 28.42
CA TYR A 110 -6.02 -3.01 29.49
C TYR A 110 -4.67 -3.02 30.21
N ILE A 111 -4.72 -3.02 31.54
CA ILE A 111 -3.55 -3.20 32.40
C ILE A 111 -3.59 -4.58 33.02
N GLN A 112 -2.41 -5.20 33.10
CA GLN A 112 -2.20 -6.42 33.88
C GLN A 112 -1.15 -6.22 34.96
N LEU A 113 -1.50 -6.60 36.19
CA LEU A 113 -0.58 -6.67 37.33
C LEU A 113 -0.46 -8.13 37.79
N GLY A 114 0.78 -8.60 37.96
CA GLY A 114 1.09 -9.96 38.40
C GLY A 114 2.38 -10.02 39.21
N GLN A 115 2.67 -11.18 39.81
CA GLN A 115 3.96 -11.36 40.49
C GLN A 115 5.06 -11.82 39.51
N SER A 116 6.26 -11.27 39.66
CA SER A 116 7.45 -11.58 38.85
C SER A 116 7.89 -13.05 39.00
N THR A 117 7.65 -13.65 40.17
CA THR A 117 7.93 -15.07 40.48
C THR A 117 6.81 -15.64 41.33
N GLN A 118 5.99 -16.52 40.75
CA GLN A 118 4.89 -17.19 41.46
C GLN A 118 5.28 -18.61 41.85
N ILE A 119 5.17 -18.91 43.15
CA ILE A 119 5.36 -20.27 43.67
C ILE A 119 4.05 -21.01 43.52
N SER A 120 4.11 -22.17 42.89
CA SER A 120 2.96 -23.05 42.81
C SER A 120 2.79 -23.89 44.07
N TRP A 121 1.56 -23.97 44.58
CA TRP A 121 1.22 -24.86 45.69
C TRP A 121 0.48 -26.08 45.20
N ALA A 122 1.01 -27.27 45.48
CA ALA A 122 0.27 -28.51 45.33
C ALA A 122 -0.80 -28.63 46.44
N ASN A 123 -1.98 -29.09 46.06
CA ASN A 123 -3.14 -29.37 46.93
C ASN A 123 -3.45 -28.22 47.91
N PRO A 124 -3.82 -27.03 47.42
CA PRO A 124 -4.15 -25.90 48.30
C PRO A 124 -5.49 -26.17 49.01
N ILE A 125 -5.44 -26.77 50.20
CA ILE A 125 -6.63 -27.22 50.96
C ILE A 125 -7.31 -26.11 51.78
N ASN A 126 -6.67 -24.95 51.93
CA ASN A 126 -7.25 -23.76 52.59
C ASN A 126 -6.56 -22.50 52.08
N LEU A 127 -6.66 -22.28 50.76
CA LEU A 127 -6.13 -21.07 50.15
C LEU A 127 -7.14 -19.94 50.33
N THR A 128 -6.76 -18.96 51.13
CA THR A 128 -7.56 -17.77 51.43
C THR A 128 -6.90 -16.55 50.81
N LEU A 129 -7.72 -15.72 50.18
CA LEU A 129 -7.38 -14.39 49.74
C LEU A 129 -8.08 -13.37 50.63
N ASP A 130 -7.34 -12.34 51.01
CA ASP A 130 -7.79 -11.24 51.86
C ASP A 130 -7.14 -9.95 51.32
N LEU A 131 -7.93 -8.91 51.02
CA LEU A 131 -7.41 -7.63 50.49
C LEU A 131 -8.42 -6.50 50.66
N ASP A 132 -7.91 -5.28 50.50
CA ASP A 132 -8.71 -4.07 50.42
C ASP A 132 -8.61 -3.43 49.03
N TRP A 133 -9.74 -2.93 48.53
CA TRP A 133 -9.81 -2.28 47.23
C TRP A 133 -10.72 -1.05 47.25
N TYR A 134 -10.37 -0.05 46.47
CA TYR A 134 -11.14 1.19 46.28
C TYR A 134 -11.33 1.42 44.79
N LEU A 135 -12.56 1.24 44.30
CA LEU A 135 -12.90 1.57 42.91
C LEU A 135 -13.34 3.01 42.83
N ASP A 136 -12.50 3.84 42.23
CA ASP A 136 -12.72 5.27 42.17
C ASP A 136 -13.62 5.65 41.00
N GLU A 137 -13.31 5.12 39.82
CA GLU A 137 -14.06 5.36 38.60
C GLU A 137 -14.17 4.09 37.75
N ILE A 138 -15.31 3.94 37.09
CA ILE A 138 -15.59 2.89 36.13
C ILE A 138 -16.62 3.46 35.16
N GLY A 139 -16.27 3.59 33.88
CA GLY A 139 -17.12 4.26 32.91
C GLY A 139 -18.44 3.52 32.69
N ASN A 140 -18.36 2.39 32.00
CA ASN A 140 -19.48 1.50 31.75
C ASN A 140 -19.30 0.16 32.46
N PRO A 141 -19.84 -0.02 33.69
CA PRO A 141 -19.65 -1.22 34.52
C PRO A 141 -20.46 -2.45 34.02
N VAL A 142 -20.60 -2.59 32.70
CA VAL A 142 -21.28 -3.72 32.05
C VAL A 142 -20.40 -4.28 30.93
N ASN A 143 -19.87 -5.50 31.12
CA ASN A 143 -19.17 -6.33 30.12
C ASN A 143 -17.98 -5.75 29.35
N GLN A 144 -17.63 -4.49 29.58
CA GLN A 144 -16.66 -3.75 28.79
C GLN A 144 -15.63 -3.15 29.74
N ASP A 145 -16.07 -2.25 30.62
CA ASP A 145 -15.16 -1.67 31.61
C ASP A 145 -15.23 -2.51 32.86
N TYR A 146 -14.07 -2.99 33.31
CA TYR A 146 -14.01 -3.82 34.49
C TYR A 146 -12.68 -3.76 35.21
N VAL A 147 -12.78 -3.99 36.51
CA VAL A 147 -11.65 -4.40 37.35
C VAL A 147 -11.86 -5.85 37.72
N ALA A 148 -10.88 -6.70 37.44
CA ALA A 148 -11.00 -8.12 37.73
C ALA A 148 -9.71 -8.70 38.29
N MET A 149 -9.88 -9.73 39.10
CA MET A 149 -8.81 -10.59 39.56
C MET A 149 -8.99 -11.98 38.96
N ARG A 150 -7.96 -12.49 38.29
CA ARG A 150 -7.94 -13.84 37.71
C ARG A 150 -6.99 -14.74 38.49
N ILE A 151 -7.52 -15.86 38.96
CA ILE A 151 -6.78 -16.88 39.69
C ILE A 151 -6.80 -18.17 38.89
N ARG A 152 -5.63 -18.72 38.59
CA ARG A 152 -5.49 -20.02 37.92
C ARG A 152 -5.16 -21.10 38.93
N MET A 153 -6.01 -22.12 39.00
CA MET A 153 -5.82 -23.29 39.85
C MET A 153 -5.97 -24.56 39.00
N SER A 154 -4.87 -25.29 38.83
CA SER A 154 -4.78 -26.38 37.87
C SER A 154 -5.10 -25.84 36.46
N ASN A 155 -5.92 -26.54 35.67
CA ASN A 155 -6.33 -26.10 34.34
C ASN A 155 -7.59 -25.21 34.31
N ARG A 156 -7.94 -24.53 35.40
CA ARG A 156 -9.17 -23.71 35.50
C ARG A 156 -8.88 -22.31 36.02
N ASN A 157 -9.69 -21.34 35.58
CA ASN A 157 -9.63 -19.94 36.02
C ASN A 157 -10.85 -19.59 36.88
N MET A 158 -10.62 -18.83 37.94
CA MET A 158 -11.65 -18.13 38.69
C MET A 158 -11.45 -16.63 38.48
N ASN A 159 -12.48 -15.94 38.03
CA ASN A 159 -12.45 -14.51 37.74
C ASN A 159 -13.38 -13.80 38.72
N TYR A 160 -12.84 -12.85 39.49
CA TYR A 160 -13.56 -12.04 40.45
C TYR A 160 -13.63 -10.62 39.90
N TYR A 161 -14.83 -10.18 39.54
CA TYR A 161 -15.12 -8.87 38.96
C TYR A 161 -15.56 -7.91 40.07
N LEU A 162 -14.89 -6.77 40.19
CA LEU A 162 -15.11 -5.78 41.24
C LEU A 162 -15.89 -4.60 40.65
N GLY A 163 -17.08 -4.31 41.21
CA GLY A 163 -17.89 -3.14 40.84
C GLY A 163 -18.45 -3.15 39.41
N CYS A 164 -18.49 -4.30 38.73
CA CYS A 164 -19.09 -4.44 37.42
C CYS A 164 -20.00 -5.67 37.34
N THR A 165 -20.95 -5.60 36.41
CA THR A 165 -21.87 -6.68 36.09
C THR A 165 -21.48 -7.26 34.73
N SER A 166 -21.07 -8.53 34.68
CA SER A 166 -20.81 -9.22 33.40
C SER A 166 -21.87 -10.28 33.12
N THR A 167 -22.03 -10.61 31.84
CA THR A 167 -22.81 -11.76 31.37
C THR A 167 -22.02 -13.07 31.38
N GLY A 168 -20.79 -13.07 31.92
CA GLY A 168 -20.00 -14.30 32.09
C GLY A 168 -20.79 -15.38 32.83
N THR A 169 -20.91 -16.56 32.22
CA THR A 169 -21.58 -17.71 32.85
C THR A 169 -20.55 -18.75 33.26
N ASN A 170 -20.74 -19.36 34.43
CA ASN A 170 -19.85 -20.40 34.92
C ASN A 170 -19.83 -21.60 33.96
N GLY A 171 -18.61 -22.01 33.58
CA GLY A 171 -18.36 -23.14 32.68
C GLY A 171 -17.47 -24.19 33.31
N THR A 172 -16.98 -25.12 32.49
CA THR A 172 -16.10 -26.22 32.94
C THR A 172 -14.65 -25.77 33.18
N THR A 173 -14.23 -24.65 32.60
CA THR A 173 -12.87 -24.12 32.68
C THR A 173 -12.78 -22.77 33.36
N ASN A 174 -13.86 -21.98 33.36
CA ASN A 174 -13.90 -20.63 33.90
C ASN A 174 -15.08 -20.47 34.87
N GLY A 175 -14.80 -19.92 36.05
CA GLY A 175 -15.80 -19.46 37.00
C GLY A 175 -15.76 -17.93 37.14
N TYR A 176 -16.90 -17.35 37.47
CA TYR A 176 -17.14 -15.91 37.53
C TYR A 176 -17.83 -15.56 38.85
N PHE A 177 -17.26 -14.60 39.57
CA PHE A 177 -17.82 -14.00 40.78
C PHE A 177 -17.99 -12.50 40.55
N PHE A 178 -19.18 -11.97 40.83
CA PHE A 178 -19.47 -10.54 40.72
C PHE A 178 -19.58 -9.96 42.12
N ILE A 179 -18.69 -9.02 42.44
CA ILE A 179 -18.59 -8.35 43.74
C ILE A 179 -19.16 -6.94 43.55
N ASP A 180 -20.45 -6.79 43.86
CA ASP A 180 -21.19 -5.54 43.75
C ASP A 180 -21.12 -4.79 45.08
N GLU A 181 -20.04 -4.02 45.25
CA GLU A 181 -19.83 -3.17 46.41
C GLU A 181 -19.79 -1.69 45.97
N PRO A 182 -20.05 -0.73 46.88
CA PRO A 182 -20.07 0.68 46.51
C PRO A 182 -18.73 1.19 45.96
N THR A 183 -18.77 2.08 44.98
CA THR A 183 -17.60 2.82 44.49
C THR A 183 -17.25 3.98 45.42
N LYS A 184 -16.03 4.51 45.30
CA LYS A 184 -15.49 5.64 46.08
C LYS A 184 -15.48 5.43 47.60
N VAL A 185 -15.35 4.17 48.02
CA VAL A 185 -15.11 3.74 49.39
C VAL A 185 -14.15 2.54 49.39
N TRP A 186 -13.42 2.35 50.48
CA TRP A 186 -12.62 1.14 50.68
C TRP A 186 -13.53 -0.03 51.01
N ASN A 187 -13.38 -1.11 50.23
CA ASN A 187 -14.09 -2.36 50.37
C ASN A 187 -13.11 -3.47 50.74
N HIS A 188 -13.53 -4.35 51.65
CA HIS A 188 -12.71 -5.46 52.11
C HIS A 188 -13.21 -6.78 51.51
N LEU A 189 -12.33 -7.54 50.85
CA LEU A 189 -12.65 -8.83 50.24
C LEU A 189 -11.91 -9.96 50.95
N HIS A 190 -12.66 -10.81 51.65
CA HIS A 190 -12.15 -12.04 52.27
C HIS A 190 -12.80 -13.29 51.65
N ARG A 191 -12.01 -14.14 50.99
CA ARG A 191 -12.50 -15.32 50.24
C ARG A 191 -11.65 -16.57 50.46
N ASN A 192 -12.31 -17.71 50.60
CA ASN A 192 -11.65 -19.01 50.58
C ASN A 192 -11.68 -19.56 49.14
N LEU A 193 -10.57 -19.37 48.42
CA LEU A 193 -10.43 -19.74 47.02
C LEU A 193 -10.57 -21.25 46.78
N THR A 194 -10.13 -22.08 47.72
CA THR A 194 -10.33 -23.54 47.64
C THR A 194 -11.82 -23.90 47.71
N SER A 195 -12.56 -23.27 48.62
CA SER A 195 -14.01 -23.47 48.76
C SER A 195 -14.76 -22.99 47.52
N ASP A 196 -14.41 -21.81 47.02
CA ASP A 196 -14.97 -21.24 45.80
C ASP A 196 -14.75 -22.18 44.61
N TYR A 197 -13.53 -22.69 44.44
CA TYR A 197 -13.18 -23.67 43.40
C TYR A 197 -14.04 -24.94 43.49
N VAL A 198 -14.15 -25.53 44.68
CA VAL A 198 -14.98 -26.74 44.90
C VAL A 198 -16.45 -26.46 44.60
N SER A 199 -16.95 -25.29 44.98
CA SER A 199 -18.35 -24.91 44.72
C SER A 199 -18.65 -24.81 43.22
N LEU A 200 -17.70 -24.29 42.44
CA LEU A 200 -17.84 -24.11 40.99
C LEU A 200 -17.66 -25.41 40.23
N PHE A 201 -16.67 -26.21 40.63
CA PHE A 201 -16.15 -27.30 39.79
C PHE A 201 -16.41 -28.70 40.36
N GLY A 202 -16.86 -28.80 41.60
CA GLY A 202 -17.29 -30.05 42.25
C GLY A 202 -16.16 -30.92 42.79
N PHE A 203 -14.90 -30.48 42.74
CA PHE A 203 -13.74 -31.20 43.26
C PHE A 203 -12.64 -30.24 43.72
N ALA A 204 -11.71 -30.74 44.53
CA ALA A 204 -10.62 -29.93 45.07
C ALA A 204 -9.54 -29.64 44.01
N PRO A 205 -8.95 -28.43 44.00
CA PRO A 205 -7.87 -28.08 43.08
C PRO A 205 -6.61 -28.90 43.38
N ALA A 206 -5.93 -29.39 42.35
CA ALA A 206 -4.66 -30.11 42.50
C ALA A 206 -3.49 -29.15 42.74
N GLN A 207 -3.61 -27.91 42.27
CA GLN A 207 -2.52 -26.94 42.25
C GLN A 207 -3.06 -25.50 42.20
N PHE A 208 -2.40 -24.56 42.86
CA PHE A 208 -2.49 -23.11 42.56
C PHE A 208 -1.32 -22.74 41.65
N GLU A 209 -1.58 -22.00 40.57
CA GLU A 209 -0.57 -21.63 39.57
C GLU A 209 -0.31 -20.13 39.58
N THR A 210 -1.34 -19.31 39.34
CA THR A 210 -1.15 -17.87 39.17
C THR A 210 -2.27 -17.00 39.73
N LEU A 211 -1.92 -15.74 40.04
CA LEU A 211 -2.81 -14.63 40.39
C LEU A 211 -2.47 -13.40 39.53
N TYR A 212 -3.48 -12.83 38.87
CA TYR A 212 -3.37 -11.59 38.10
C TYR A 212 -4.50 -10.63 38.44
N TRP A 213 -4.21 -9.35 38.32
CA TRP A 213 -5.15 -8.25 38.39
C TRP A 213 -5.26 -7.60 37.02
N TYR A 214 -6.47 -7.21 36.67
CA TYR A 214 -6.82 -6.61 35.39
C TYR A 214 -7.64 -5.35 35.63
N VAL A 215 -7.31 -4.30 34.89
CA VAL A 215 -8.17 -3.15 34.68
C VAL A 215 -8.34 -3.02 33.19
N GLN A 216 -9.58 -3.01 32.69
CA GLN A 216 -9.87 -2.88 31.27
C GLN A 216 -10.93 -1.81 31.08
N SER A 217 -10.76 -0.95 30.06
CA SER A 217 -11.74 0.04 29.65
C SER A 217 -11.94 -0.01 28.14
N TYR A 218 -13.18 0.01 27.68
CA TYR A 218 -13.61 0.26 26.30
C TYR A 218 -14.24 1.64 26.16
N THR A 219 -14.33 2.43 27.23
CA THR A 219 -14.88 3.78 27.15
C THR A 219 -13.79 4.82 27.30
N THR A 220 -14.08 6.02 26.81
CA THR A 220 -13.23 7.21 27.01
C THR A 220 -13.34 7.77 28.43
N GLU A 221 -14.05 7.09 29.32
CA GLU A 221 -14.10 7.40 30.74
C GLU A 221 -13.04 6.56 31.48
N ASP A 222 -12.58 7.06 32.62
CA ASP A 222 -11.55 6.37 33.39
C ASP A 222 -12.11 5.09 34.02
N THR A 223 -11.34 4.00 33.94
CA THR A 223 -11.48 2.88 34.87
C THR A 223 -10.28 2.88 35.80
N ARG A 224 -10.50 3.25 37.06
CA ARG A 224 -9.43 3.49 38.06
C ARG A 224 -9.72 2.78 39.38
N VAL A 225 -8.77 1.98 39.84
CA VAL A 225 -8.83 1.24 41.10
C VAL A 225 -7.56 1.38 41.91
N PHE A 226 -7.71 1.31 43.23
CA PHE A 226 -6.62 1.21 44.19
C PHE A 226 -6.70 -0.12 44.94
N LEU A 227 -5.56 -0.77 45.12
CA LEU A 227 -5.42 -2.03 45.83
C LEU A 227 -4.50 -1.85 47.04
N ASP A 228 -4.86 -2.48 48.16
CA ASP A 228 -4.08 -2.43 49.38
C ASP A 228 -4.22 -3.74 50.17
N ASP A 229 -3.28 -3.97 51.09
CA ASP A 229 -3.27 -5.11 52.03
C ASP A 229 -3.53 -6.49 51.39
N VAL A 230 -2.93 -6.77 50.23
CA VAL A 230 -3.15 -8.01 49.49
C VAL A 230 -2.47 -9.19 50.17
N ASN A 231 -3.25 -10.08 50.77
CA ASN A 231 -2.83 -11.29 51.47
C ASN A 231 -3.33 -12.57 50.78
N LEU A 232 -2.41 -13.49 50.43
CA LEU A 232 -2.70 -14.82 49.90
C LEU A 232 -2.07 -15.89 50.80
N VAL A 233 -2.93 -16.64 51.48
CA VAL A 233 -2.56 -17.51 52.60
C VAL A 233 -2.99 -18.95 52.32
N ASN A 234 -2.04 -19.90 52.36
CA ASN A 234 -2.33 -21.33 52.32
C ASN A 234 -2.10 -21.93 53.71
N GLY A 235 -3.17 -22.06 54.50
CA GLY A 235 -3.07 -22.51 55.89
C GLY A 235 -2.36 -21.49 56.79
N SER A 236 -1.15 -21.80 57.28
CA SER A 236 -0.34 -20.89 58.10
C SER A 236 0.78 -20.19 57.31
N TYR A 237 0.86 -20.43 56.00
CA TYR A 237 1.90 -19.90 55.13
C TYR A 237 1.34 -18.79 54.24
N VAL A 238 1.96 -17.61 54.30
CA VAL A 238 1.56 -16.41 53.54
C VAL A 238 2.58 -16.20 52.41
N GLU A 239 2.13 -16.13 51.15
CA GLU A 239 3.01 -15.88 49.99
C GLU A 239 2.89 -14.46 49.44
N ILE A 240 1.71 -13.86 49.56
CA ILE A 240 1.42 -12.47 49.22
C ILE A 240 0.86 -11.87 50.51
N GLY A 241 1.33 -10.70 50.98
CA GLY A 241 0.82 -10.09 52.22
C GLY A 241 1.86 -9.54 53.19
N GLY A 242 1.50 -8.42 53.81
CA GLY A 242 2.26 -7.68 54.83
C GLY A 242 3.70 -7.31 54.45
N ALA A 243 4.46 -6.84 55.44
CA ALA A 243 5.85 -6.38 55.29
C ALA A 243 6.83 -7.43 54.71
N THR A 244 6.46 -8.72 54.68
CA THR A 244 7.32 -9.79 54.19
C THR A 244 7.34 -9.94 52.66
N LYS A 245 6.27 -9.51 51.98
CA LYS A 245 6.09 -9.70 50.52
C LYS A 245 5.49 -8.49 49.80
N ASN A 246 5.43 -7.32 50.47
CA ASN A 246 4.99 -6.04 49.92
C ASN A 246 3.59 -6.10 49.30
N GLY A 247 2.64 -6.70 50.03
CA GLY A 247 1.21 -6.67 49.67
C GLY A 247 0.49 -5.40 50.13
N ASP A 248 1.13 -4.66 51.03
CA ASP A 248 0.75 -3.35 51.60
C ASP A 248 1.40 -2.18 50.84
N PHE A 249 2.22 -2.46 49.81
CA PHE A 249 2.85 -1.46 48.93
C PHE A 249 3.72 -0.38 49.63
N GLU A 250 4.08 -0.60 50.89
CA GLU A 250 4.83 0.35 51.73
C GLU A 250 6.32 0.44 51.39
N ILE A 251 6.89 -0.57 50.73
CA ILE A 251 8.32 -0.60 50.45
C ILE A 251 8.62 0.28 49.22
N PRO A 252 9.42 1.36 49.38
CA PRO A 252 9.70 2.30 48.30
C PRO A 252 10.78 1.74 47.37
N SER A 253 10.43 0.83 46.45
CA SER A 253 11.15 0.64 45.17
C SER A 253 10.57 -0.54 44.40
N GLY A 254 10.34 -0.33 43.10
CA GLY A 254 9.99 -1.34 42.11
C GLY A 254 11.09 -2.38 41.86
N SER A 255 11.57 -3.06 42.88
CA SER A 255 12.44 -4.21 42.77
C SER A 255 11.91 -5.36 43.62
N GLY A 256 11.30 -6.34 42.97
CA GLY A 256 11.29 -7.70 43.51
C GLY A 256 10.14 -8.57 43.03
N LEU A 257 8.91 -8.24 43.43
CA LEU A 257 7.84 -9.25 43.47
C LEU A 257 6.66 -9.00 42.54
N TRP A 258 6.35 -7.75 42.18
CA TRP A 258 5.26 -7.43 41.25
C TRP A 258 5.84 -6.90 39.93
N SER A 259 5.34 -7.43 38.82
CA SER A 259 5.61 -6.94 37.46
C SER A 259 4.45 -6.07 37.02
N PHE A 260 4.77 -4.84 36.60
CA PHE A 260 3.84 -3.91 35.99
C PHE A 260 3.98 -4.01 34.48
N GLN A 261 2.86 -4.17 33.78
CA GLN A 261 2.76 -3.97 32.34
C GLN A 261 1.86 -2.75 32.13
N SER A 262 2.41 -1.55 32.31
CA SER A 262 1.80 -0.32 31.80
C SER A 262 2.57 0.91 32.25
N ASN A 263 2.87 1.77 31.29
CA ASN A 263 3.23 3.18 31.39
C ASN A 263 3.24 3.70 29.95
N THR A 264 2.06 3.74 29.32
CA THR A 264 1.91 4.31 27.98
C THR A 264 0.81 5.35 28.01
N ASP A 265 1.12 6.49 27.41
CA ASP A 265 0.16 7.59 27.27
C ASP A 265 -0.57 7.47 25.93
N ALA A 266 -1.56 8.31 25.73
CA ALA A 266 -2.44 8.24 24.57
C ALA A 266 -1.72 8.61 23.26
N ALA A 267 -1.92 7.81 22.23
CA ALA A 267 -1.64 8.21 20.85
C ALA A 267 -2.79 7.81 19.94
N ASP A 268 -3.08 8.63 18.93
CA ASP A 268 -4.21 8.39 18.04
C ASP A 268 -3.82 8.61 16.56
N ILE A 269 -4.57 7.95 15.69
CA ILE A 269 -4.47 8.02 14.24
C ILE A 269 -5.88 8.28 13.71
N LEU A 270 -6.07 9.43 13.09
CA LEU A 270 -7.38 9.97 12.71
C LEU A 270 -7.34 10.56 11.31
N GLN A 271 -8.46 10.53 10.60
CA GLN A 271 -8.65 11.33 9.40
C GLN A 271 -8.86 12.80 9.78
N SER A 272 -8.20 13.72 9.06
CA SER A 272 -8.29 15.17 9.27
C SER A 272 -8.84 15.85 8.03
N THR A 273 -9.69 16.87 8.22
CA THR A 273 -10.18 17.71 7.11
C THR A 273 -9.19 18.81 6.71
N VAL A 274 -8.05 18.91 7.38
CA VAL A 274 -6.94 19.77 6.97
C VAL A 274 -6.06 18.92 6.06
N SER A 275 -6.16 19.11 4.75
CA SER A 275 -5.45 18.35 3.73
C SER A 275 -4.60 19.25 2.84
N HIS A 276 -3.71 18.65 2.06
CA HIS A 276 -2.93 19.29 1.00
C HIS A 276 -3.72 19.22 -0.32
N GLU A 277 -4.14 18.03 -0.72
CA GLU A 277 -5.07 17.77 -1.83
C GLU A 277 -6.37 17.15 -1.28
N GLY A 278 -7.38 16.97 -2.13
CA GLY A 278 -8.61 16.27 -1.74
C GLY A 278 -9.40 16.93 -0.59
N SER A 279 -9.95 16.09 0.28
CA SER A 279 -10.76 16.45 1.45
C SER A 279 -10.24 15.92 2.78
N SER A 280 -9.26 15.01 2.74
CA SER A 280 -8.78 14.30 3.92
C SER A 280 -7.25 14.20 3.95
N SER A 281 -6.69 14.09 5.14
CA SER A 281 -5.30 13.68 5.37
C SER A 281 -5.24 12.75 6.58
N MET A 282 -4.12 12.08 6.78
CA MET A 282 -3.88 11.27 7.97
C MET A 282 -3.26 12.11 9.08
N ASN A 283 -3.96 12.27 10.20
CA ASN A 283 -3.45 12.88 11.44
C ASN A 283 -2.93 11.80 12.39
N MET A 284 -1.65 11.87 12.73
CA MET A 284 -1.04 11.07 13.77
C MET A 284 -0.66 11.96 14.95
N THR A 285 -1.19 11.65 16.14
CA THR A 285 -0.96 12.42 17.37
C THR A 285 -0.43 11.54 18.49
N ALA A 286 0.62 11.98 19.16
CA ALA A 286 1.12 11.39 20.41
C ALA A 286 1.04 12.45 21.52
N ASP A 287 0.37 12.13 22.62
CA ASP A 287 0.13 13.03 23.75
C ASP A 287 0.59 12.35 25.04
N SER A 288 1.64 12.89 25.66
CA SER A 288 2.38 12.28 26.77
C SER A 288 2.32 13.16 28.02
N ASP A 289 1.87 12.54 29.12
CA ASP A 289 1.86 13.05 30.50
C ASP A 289 3.03 12.47 31.32
N GLY A 290 4.12 12.10 30.63
CA GLY A 290 5.38 11.65 31.23
C GLY A 290 5.74 10.20 30.98
N TYR A 291 4.95 9.50 30.17
CA TYR A 291 5.19 8.13 29.73
C TYR A 291 5.24 8.05 28.19
N SER A 292 5.32 6.84 27.62
CA SER A 292 5.51 6.70 26.18
C SER A 292 4.19 6.77 25.42
N ALA A 293 3.97 7.83 24.65
CA ALA A 293 2.92 7.92 23.63
C ALA A 293 3.51 7.65 22.24
N ARG A 294 2.91 6.74 21.49
CA ARG A 294 3.37 6.38 20.15
C ARG A 294 2.22 6.05 19.21
N ALA A 295 2.16 6.76 18.08
CA ALA A 295 1.34 6.40 16.93
C ALA A 295 2.24 5.88 15.81
N ASN A 296 1.76 4.86 15.11
CA ASN A 296 2.50 4.14 14.08
C ASN A 296 1.57 3.71 12.95
N VAL A 297 1.92 4.02 11.71
CA VAL A 297 1.21 3.54 10.53
C VAL A 297 2.23 2.91 9.59
N ARG A 298 1.93 1.70 9.09
CA ARG A 298 2.81 0.93 8.23
C ARG A 298 2.08 0.49 6.96
N VAL A 299 2.75 0.66 5.83
CA VAL A 299 2.43 0.00 4.57
C VAL A 299 3.48 -1.07 4.28
N ARG A 300 3.03 -2.27 3.90
CA ARG A 300 3.93 -3.32 3.37
C ARG A 300 3.93 -3.17 1.86
N LEU A 301 5.11 -2.94 1.29
CA LEU A 301 5.26 -2.75 -0.16
C LEU A 301 5.85 -4.00 -0.81
N GLU A 302 6.80 -4.65 -0.13
CA GLU A 302 7.53 -5.82 -0.63
C GLU A 302 8.07 -5.58 -2.06
N LYS A 303 8.71 -4.42 -2.26
CA LYS A 303 9.21 -3.96 -3.55
C LYS A 303 10.72 -4.09 -3.66
N ARG A 304 11.18 -4.56 -4.80
CA ARG A 304 12.60 -4.63 -5.15
C ARG A 304 12.99 -3.37 -5.86
N LEU A 305 14.04 -2.73 -5.41
CA LEU A 305 14.64 -1.59 -6.07
C LEU A 305 16.01 -1.97 -6.63
N SER A 306 16.39 -1.38 -7.76
CA SER A 306 17.64 -1.61 -8.46
C SER A 306 18.07 -0.35 -9.22
N THR A 307 19.18 -0.41 -9.96
CA THR A 307 19.65 0.72 -10.81
C THR A 307 18.63 1.17 -11.86
N ILE A 308 17.73 0.27 -12.30
CA ILE A 308 16.69 0.54 -13.31
C ILE A 308 15.28 0.68 -12.70
N ASN A 309 15.14 0.49 -11.39
CA ASN A 309 13.89 0.65 -10.63
C ASN A 309 14.24 1.25 -9.27
N GLN A 310 14.51 2.55 -9.21
CA GLN A 310 15.17 3.13 -8.03
C GLN A 310 14.21 3.45 -6.87
N GLY A 311 12.90 3.50 -7.14
CA GLY A 311 11.88 3.78 -6.11
C GLY A 311 11.93 5.22 -5.62
N GLU A 312 11.06 6.05 -6.17
CA GLU A 312 10.86 7.43 -5.73
C GLU A 312 9.76 7.47 -4.66
N PHE A 313 10.11 7.92 -3.46
CA PHE A 313 9.18 8.04 -2.36
C PHE A 313 8.93 9.51 -2.04
N SER A 314 7.66 9.91 -2.08
CA SER A 314 7.25 11.27 -1.74
C SER A 314 5.94 11.31 -0.96
N PHE A 315 5.75 12.37 -0.20
CA PHE A 315 4.50 12.67 0.49
C PHE A 315 4.52 14.11 0.99
N TRP A 316 3.35 14.68 1.24
CA TRP A 316 3.20 15.95 1.93
C TRP A 316 3.03 15.73 3.42
N TRP A 317 3.66 16.59 4.23
CA TRP A 317 3.52 16.54 5.68
C TRP A 317 3.44 17.92 6.32
N ARG A 318 2.81 17.99 7.49
CA ARG A 318 2.63 19.22 8.26
C ARG A 318 2.57 18.93 9.75
N ILE A 319 3.45 19.54 10.54
CA ILE A 319 3.29 19.53 12.01
C ILE A 319 2.14 20.47 12.36
N GLU A 320 1.04 19.91 12.85
CA GLU A 320 -0.14 20.70 13.22
C GLU A 320 0.01 21.31 14.61
N ASP A 321 0.48 20.51 15.57
CA ASP A 321 0.74 20.96 16.93
C ASP A 321 2.01 20.31 17.51
N TRP A 322 2.73 21.06 18.33
CA TRP A 322 3.94 20.59 18.98
C TRP A 322 4.17 21.28 20.33
N ILE A 323 3.58 20.70 21.38
CA ILE A 323 3.65 21.20 22.75
C ILE A 323 4.82 20.53 23.48
N ASN A 324 5.57 21.33 24.24
CA ASN A 324 6.78 20.90 24.95
C ASN A 324 7.69 20.05 24.04
N ALA A 325 8.19 20.65 22.96
CA ALA A 325 9.05 19.99 21.98
C ALA A 325 10.41 19.58 22.58
N THR A 326 10.47 18.43 23.22
CA THR A 326 11.67 17.87 23.84
C THR A 326 12.43 16.93 22.89
N PRO A 327 13.68 16.54 23.21
CA PRO A 327 14.42 15.57 22.41
C PRO A 327 13.78 14.17 22.30
N ASN A 328 12.76 13.87 23.10
CA ASN A 328 11.99 12.62 23.08
C ASN A 328 10.63 12.77 22.36
N SER A 329 10.32 13.95 21.86
CA SER A 329 9.18 14.23 20.98
C SER A 329 9.67 14.34 19.54
N MET A 330 9.27 13.40 18.68
CA MET A 330 9.79 13.31 17.31
C MET A 330 8.83 12.59 16.36
N SER A 331 8.97 12.92 15.06
CA SER A 331 8.34 12.20 13.96
C SER A 331 9.40 11.80 12.94
N TYR A 332 9.31 10.56 12.45
CA TYR A 332 10.18 10.06 11.39
C TYR A 332 9.46 9.03 10.52
N ILE A 333 9.98 8.85 9.32
CA ILE A 333 9.67 7.70 8.48
C ILE A 333 10.77 6.67 8.64
N ARG A 334 10.40 5.42 8.84
CA ARG A 334 11.31 4.28 8.86
C ARG A 334 11.03 3.39 7.66
N ILE A 335 12.03 3.18 6.84
CA ILE A 335 11.99 2.23 5.73
C ILE A 335 12.86 1.03 6.12
N ASN A 336 12.27 -0.16 6.17
CA ASN A 336 13.03 -1.39 6.34
C ASN A 336 13.50 -1.86 4.97
N ALA A 337 14.82 -1.84 4.77
CA ALA A 337 15.47 -2.18 3.52
C ALA A 337 16.46 -3.32 3.75
N ALA A 338 16.35 -4.37 2.94
CA ALA A 338 17.24 -5.52 2.99
C ALA A 338 17.84 -5.83 1.63
N ASN A 339 19.02 -6.46 1.61
CA ASN A 339 19.54 -7.16 0.45
C ASN A 339 19.97 -8.57 0.91
N THR A 340 20.59 -9.34 0.02
CA THR A 340 21.03 -10.72 0.30
C THR A 340 22.03 -10.87 1.46
N THR A 341 22.65 -9.78 1.92
CA THR A 341 23.71 -9.81 2.95
C THR A 341 23.41 -8.93 4.17
N THR A 342 22.57 -7.91 4.01
CA THR A 342 22.37 -6.85 5.00
C THR A 342 20.91 -6.47 5.08
N SER A 343 20.37 -6.33 6.29
CA SER A 343 19.09 -5.68 6.55
C SER A 343 19.34 -4.51 7.49
N LEU A 344 18.79 -3.35 7.16
CA LEU A 344 18.92 -2.13 7.95
C LEU A 344 17.64 -1.30 7.86
N ASN A 345 17.51 -0.34 8.78
CA ASN A 345 16.45 0.65 8.75
C ASN A 345 17.00 2.00 8.29
N MET A 346 16.29 2.64 7.37
CA MET A 346 16.54 4.03 6.95
C MET A 346 15.54 4.95 7.66
N TYR A 347 16.04 5.91 8.44
CA TYR A 347 15.21 6.85 9.20
C TYR A 347 15.23 8.25 8.58
N TYR A 348 14.11 8.70 8.06
CA TYR A 348 13.91 10.07 7.58
C TYR A 348 13.20 10.90 8.64
N TYR A 349 13.96 11.69 9.38
CA TYR A 349 13.40 12.51 10.45
C TYR A 349 12.72 13.76 9.87
N LEU A 350 11.46 13.94 10.22
CA LEU A 350 10.64 15.10 9.85
C LEU A 350 10.75 16.17 10.93
N CYS A 351 10.72 15.75 12.19
CA CYS A 351 10.93 16.64 13.32
C CYS A 351 11.49 15.93 14.56
N ARG A 352 12.19 16.71 15.39
CA ARG A 352 12.61 16.35 16.74
C ARG A 352 12.82 17.57 17.62
N GLY A 353 12.30 17.52 18.85
CA GLY A 353 12.36 18.64 19.77
C GLY A 353 13.74 18.83 20.38
N GLY A 354 13.87 19.85 21.22
CA GLY A 354 15.13 20.25 21.85
C GLY A 354 16.05 21.03 20.91
N SER A 355 17.30 20.58 20.74
CA SER A 355 18.34 21.32 20.00
C SER A 355 18.14 21.38 18.49
N GLY A 356 17.11 20.72 17.95
CA GLY A 356 16.88 20.62 16.50
C GLY A 356 17.97 19.85 15.76
N THR A 357 18.73 19.00 16.46
CA THR A 357 19.72 18.11 15.83
C THR A 357 19.14 16.71 15.73
N LEU A 358 19.42 16.03 14.61
CA LEU A 358 19.11 14.61 14.42
C LEU A 358 19.61 13.77 15.61
N PRO A 359 18.90 12.68 15.99
CA PRO A 359 19.32 11.85 17.11
C PRO A 359 20.77 11.36 16.98
N PRO A 360 21.54 11.37 18.06
CA PRO A 360 22.92 10.88 18.03
C PRO A 360 23.00 9.35 17.92
N VAL A 361 21.97 8.63 18.38
CA VAL A 361 21.99 7.16 18.45
C VAL A 361 21.27 6.56 17.24
N ILE A 362 22.01 5.74 16.53
CA ILE A 362 21.57 4.78 15.51
C ILE A 362 21.88 3.40 16.09
N PHE A 363 21.01 2.42 15.91
CA PHE A 363 21.30 1.03 16.30
C PHE A 363 22.04 0.33 15.15
N GLY A 364 23.28 -0.08 15.38
CA GLY A 364 24.04 -0.86 14.38
C GLY A 364 24.30 -0.09 13.09
N ASP A 365 23.88 -0.68 11.97
CA ASP A 365 24.14 -0.25 10.59
C ASP A 365 22.97 0.56 9.97
N ASP A 366 22.01 1.00 10.80
CA ASP A 366 20.88 1.83 10.36
C ASP A 366 21.35 3.20 9.79
N MET A 367 20.52 3.80 8.92
CA MET A 367 20.81 5.07 8.24
C MET A 367 19.90 6.18 8.74
N LYS A 368 20.33 7.45 8.68
CA LYS A 368 19.47 8.58 9.06
C LYS A 368 19.64 9.78 8.15
N PHE A 369 18.51 10.42 7.90
CA PHE A 369 18.35 11.59 7.06
C PHE A 369 17.49 12.62 7.79
N GLY A 370 17.69 13.91 7.48
CA GLY A 370 16.76 14.96 7.89
C GLY A 370 16.04 15.47 6.64
N ALA A 371 14.72 15.65 6.73
CA ALA A 371 13.98 16.28 5.64
C ALA A 371 14.38 17.76 5.46
N ASP A 372 14.26 18.31 4.25
CA ASP A 372 14.67 19.69 3.94
C ASP A 372 13.90 20.75 4.76
N SER A 373 12.68 20.44 5.20
CA SER A 373 11.85 21.26 6.09
C SER A 373 11.84 20.79 7.55
N PHE A 374 12.94 20.20 8.03
CA PHE A 374 13.03 19.68 9.39
C PHE A 374 12.58 20.71 10.46
N ASN A 375 11.66 20.29 11.34
CA ASN A 375 11.05 21.12 12.41
C ASN A 375 10.19 22.32 11.95
N VAL A 376 9.79 22.40 10.69
CA VAL A 376 8.88 23.47 10.22
C VAL A 376 7.43 23.14 10.58
N THR A 377 6.74 24.03 11.30
CA THR A 377 5.37 23.83 11.79
C THR A 377 4.33 24.61 10.98
N SER A 378 3.08 24.13 10.99
CA SER A 378 1.90 24.79 10.42
C SER A 378 1.96 25.11 8.93
N THR A 379 2.86 24.46 8.19
CA THR A 379 2.95 24.53 6.72
C THR A 379 3.03 23.11 6.16
N TRP A 380 2.43 22.91 4.99
CA TRP A 380 2.65 21.70 4.20
C TRP A 380 4.05 21.74 3.60
N ASN A 381 4.79 20.65 3.76
CA ASN A 381 6.14 20.45 3.25
C ASN A 381 6.15 19.17 2.42
N LEU A 382 6.80 19.22 1.27
CA LEU A 382 7.03 18.06 0.44
C LEU A 382 8.27 17.32 0.95
N PHE A 383 8.13 16.01 1.18
CA PHE A 383 9.23 15.08 1.30
C PHE A 383 9.38 14.35 -0.04
N GLU A 384 10.60 14.25 -0.55
CA GLU A 384 10.96 13.49 -1.75
C GLU A 384 12.32 12.83 -1.50
N ALA A 385 12.41 11.52 -1.75
CA ALA A 385 13.66 10.77 -1.65
C ALA A 385 13.70 9.60 -2.63
N ASN A 386 14.85 9.43 -3.28
CA ASN A 386 15.19 8.23 -4.02
C ASN A 386 15.81 7.20 -3.06
N ILE A 387 15.03 6.16 -2.74
CA ILE A 387 15.38 5.24 -1.64
C ILE A 387 16.60 4.39 -2.01
N TRP A 388 16.71 3.98 -3.27
CA TRP A 388 17.86 3.20 -3.74
C TRP A 388 19.15 4.01 -3.73
N GLU A 389 19.15 5.26 -4.19
CA GLU A 389 20.33 6.14 -4.14
C GLU A 389 20.77 6.39 -2.71
N ASP A 390 19.81 6.72 -1.82
CA ASP A 390 20.08 6.93 -0.40
C ASP A 390 20.72 5.71 0.24
N TYR A 391 20.18 4.51 0.03
CA TYR A 391 20.75 3.26 0.54
C TYR A 391 22.19 3.04 0.04
N ASN A 392 22.45 3.32 -1.25
CA ASN A 392 23.76 3.15 -1.86
C ASN A 392 24.82 4.14 -1.38
N THR A 393 24.44 5.20 -0.66
CA THR A 393 25.41 6.04 0.06
C THR A 393 26.11 5.29 1.20
N PHE A 394 25.50 4.22 1.71
CA PHE A 394 26.03 3.40 2.80
C PHE A 394 26.59 2.06 2.31
N SER A 395 25.79 1.30 1.55
CA SER A 395 26.20 -0.02 1.05
C SER A 395 25.95 -0.12 -0.45
N THR A 396 27.02 -0.23 -1.22
CA THR A 396 26.94 -0.40 -2.67
C THR A 396 26.36 -1.78 -3.00
N THR A 397 25.17 -1.79 -3.59
CA THR A 397 24.46 -3.01 -3.99
C THR A 397 23.74 -2.78 -5.31
N ASN A 398 23.53 -3.84 -6.08
CA ASN A 398 22.76 -3.77 -7.32
C ASN A 398 21.25 -3.76 -7.04
N GLU A 399 20.84 -4.25 -5.87
CA GLU A 399 19.44 -4.38 -5.49
C GLU A 399 19.23 -4.19 -3.98
N ILE A 400 18.03 -3.75 -3.62
CA ILE A 400 17.49 -3.78 -2.26
C ILE A 400 16.02 -4.19 -2.32
N TRP A 401 15.52 -4.66 -1.19
CA TRP A 401 14.15 -5.04 -0.93
C TRP A 401 13.56 -4.13 0.13
N ILE A 402 12.51 -3.41 -0.22
CA ILE A 402 11.74 -2.58 0.69
C ILE A 402 10.61 -3.44 1.26
N GLU A 403 10.78 -3.89 2.49
CA GLU A 403 9.77 -4.70 3.18
C GLU A 403 8.55 -3.84 3.54
N ASN A 404 8.81 -2.69 4.17
CA ASN A 404 7.75 -1.78 4.62
C ASN A 404 8.27 -0.35 4.81
N ILE A 405 7.32 0.58 4.71
CA ILE A 405 7.48 1.98 5.09
C ILE A 405 6.59 2.23 6.30
N GLU A 406 7.15 2.86 7.33
CA GLU A 406 6.52 3.10 8.61
C GLU A 406 6.60 4.57 9.01
N PHE A 407 5.44 5.19 9.22
CA PHE A 407 5.29 6.54 9.76
C PHE A 407 5.20 6.43 11.27
N VAL A 408 6.05 7.17 11.99
CA VAL A 408 6.12 7.07 13.45
C VAL A 408 6.08 8.45 14.08
N VAL A 409 5.20 8.62 15.07
CA VAL A 409 5.07 9.82 15.91
C VAL A 409 5.19 9.40 17.35
N VAL A 410 6.08 10.06 18.09
CA VAL A 410 6.39 9.74 19.49
C VAL A 410 6.45 11.01 20.32
N ALA A 411 5.91 10.93 21.54
CA ALA A 411 6.15 11.87 22.62
C ALA A 411 6.36 11.06 23.90
N ASN A 412 7.44 11.32 24.65
CA ASN A 412 7.74 10.54 25.87
C ASN A 412 8.06 11.39 27.11
N ASP A 413 7.98 12.72 27.00
CA ASP A 413 8.24 13.62 28.14
C ASP A 413 6.92 14.20 28.64
N ASP A 414 6.90 14.58 29.92
CA ASP A 414 5.74 15.16 30.59
C ASP A 414 5.20 16.41 29.87
N GLU A 415 3.88 16.50 29.73
CA GLU A 415 3.16 17.55 28.99
C GLU A 415 3.63 17.72 27.52
N SER A 416 4.18 16.66 26.90
CA SER A 416 4.67 16.70 25.51
C SER A 416 3.63 16.15 24.55
N GLN A 417 3.30 16.93 23.53
CA GLN A 417 2.35 16.54 22.50
C GLN A 417 2.94 16.81 21.12
N LEU A 418 2.78 15.87 20.19
CA LEU A 418 3.14 16.05 18.79
C LEU A 418 2.01 15.54 17.90
N SER A 419 1.48 16.43 17.05
CA SER A 419 0.50 16.10 16.01
C SER A 419 1.06 16.45 14.64
N ILE A 420 1.03 15.49 13.72
CA ILE A 420 1.51 15.64 12.35
C ILE A 420 0.47 15.09 11.37
N LEU A 421 0.30 15.79 10.27
CA LEU A 421 -0.55 15.41 9.15
C LEU A 421 0.30 14.88 8.01
N PHE A 422 -0.17 13.83 7.34
CA PHE A 422 0.42 13.24 6.14
C PHE A 422 -0.62 13.20 5.03
N ASP A 423 -0.19 13.50 3.81
CA ASP A 423 -1.06 13.52 2.64
C ASP A 423 -0.31 13.17 1.35
N ASP A 424 -1.05 12.80 0.30
CA ASP A 424 -0.57 12.52 -1.06
C ASP A 424 0.68 11.62 -1.10
N MET A 425 0.63 10.51 -0.38
CA MET A 425 1.72 9.55 -0.30
C MET A 425 1.89 8.81 -1.61
N THR A 426 3.06 8.95 -2.20
CA THR A 426 3.43 8.29 -3.45
C THR A 426 4.70 7.47 -3.24
N PHE A 427 4.64 6.19 -3.57
CA PHE A 427 5.84 5.38 -3.76
C PHE A 427 5.82 4.85 -5.18
N THR A 428 6.56 5.52 -6.05
CA THR A 428 6.63 5.21 -7.47
C THR A 428 7.79 4.27 -7.71
N ALA A 429 7.47 3.06 -8.15
CA ALA A 429 8.45 2.04 -8.54
C ALA A 429 7.87 1.22 -9.69
N SER A 430 8.72 0.47 -10.40
CA SER A 430 8.25 -0.47 -11.41
C SER A 430 7.18 -1.42 -10.83
N ILE A 431 6.11 -1.65 -11.59
CA ILE A 431 5.02 -2.54 -11.17
C ILE A 431 5.58 -3.92 -10.82
N MET A 432 6.46 -4.42 -11.69
CA MET A 432 7.22 -5.66 -11.52
C MET A 432 8.60 -5.39 -10.94
N ASN A 433 9.04 -6.27 -10.03
CA ASN A 433 10.28 -6.10 -9.26
C ASN A 433 11.58 -6.34 -10.04
N ASP A 434 11.51 -7.18 -11.07
CA ASP A 434 12.63 -7.41 -11.98
C ASP A 434 12.09 -7.80 -13.35
N MET A 435 12.06 -6.82 -14.25
CA MET A 435 11.35 -6.96 -15.51
C MET A 435 12.16 -7.72 -16.56
N GLY A 436 13.47 -7.47 -16.64
CA GLY A 436 14.36 -8.14 -17.62
C GLY A 436 15.35 -9.12 -16.99
N TYR A 437 15.22 -9.46 -15.69
CA TYR A 437 16.12 -10.38 -14.96
C TYR A 437 17.62 -10.01 -14.91
N GLU A 438 18.05 -8.94 -15.58
CA GLU A 438 19.46 -8.54 -15.71
C GLU A 438 20.14 -8.27 -14.37
N THR A 439 19.34 -7.85 -13.40
CA THR A 439 19.80 -7.47 -12.07
C THR A 439 19.78 -8.64 -11.06
N GLN A 440 19.33 -9.83 -11.47
CA GLN A 440 19.37 -11.05 -10.64
C GLN A 440 20.80 -11.47 -10.27
N ALA A 441 20.92 -12.44 -9.36
CA ALA A 441 22.19 -13.07 -9.02
C ALA A 441 22.79 -13.90 -10.19
N SER A 442 23.78 -14.75 -9.90
CA SER A 442 24.49 -15.55 -10.92
C SER A 442 23.62 -16.67 -11.49
N VAL A 443 23.84 -17.06 -12.74
CA VAL A 443 23.20 -18.24 -13.37
C VAL A 443 23.16 -19.45 -12.43
N GLY A 444 21.97 -20.07 -12.32
CA GLY A 444 21.68 -21.22 -11.46
C GLY A 444 21.20 -20.87 -10.06
N THR A 445 21.20 -19.59 -9.64
CA THR A 445 20.55 -19.17 -8.40
C THR A 445 19.05 -19.05 -8.59
N THR A 446 18.27 -19.24 -7.53
CA THR A 446 16.83 -18.99 -7.51
C THR A 446 16.51 -17.55 -7.92
N ILE A 447 15.46 -17.37 -8.72
CA ILE A 447 14.97 -16.04 -9.09
C ILE A 447 14.40 -15.36 -7.84
N GLN A 448 14.86 -14.15 -7.56
CA GLN A 448 14.32 -13.30 -6.51
C GLN A 448 13.18 -12.44 -7.03
N GLY A 449 12.31 -12.00 -6.13
CA GLY A 449 11.19 -11.16 -6.48
C GLY A 449 9.84 -11.88 -6.48
N TRP A 450 9.82 -13.21 -6.53
CA TRP A 450 8.60 -14.01 -6.37
C TRP A 450 8.47 -14.48 -4.93
N SER A 451 7.29 -14.91 -4.50
CA SER A 451 7.12 -15.52 -3.18
C SER A 451 8.06 -16.72 -3.01
N GLU A 452 8.55 -16.96 -1.78
CA GLU A 452 9.51 -18.04 -1.52
C GLU A 452 8.92 -19.41 -1.89
N PRO A 453 9.63 -20.25 -2.67
CA PRO A 453 9.17 -21.58 -3.01
C PRO A 453 9.14 -22.47 -1.76
N ASN A 454 8.26 -23.48 -1.76
CA ASN A 454 8.47 -24.63 -0.88
C ASN A 454 9.66 -25.50 -1.33
N ASP A 455 10.13 -25.36 -2.58
CA ASP A 455 11.26 -26.06 -3.21
C ASP A 455 12.15 -25.10 -4.04
N ASP A 456 13.28 -24.66 -3.48
CA ASP A 456 14.13 -23.55 -4.00
C ASP A 456 14.81 -23.76 -5.37
N ASP A 457 14.75 -24.95 -6.00
CA ASP A 457 15.62 -25.31 -7.14
C ASP A 457 14.94 -25.32 -8.52
N LYS A 458 13.63 -25.05 -8.60
CA LYS A 458 12.85 -25.20 -9.84
C LYS A 458 12.82 -23.94 -10.72
N PHE A 459 13.07 -22.74 -10.17
CA PHE A 459 12.99 -21.47 -10.89
C PHE A 459 14.25 -20.62 -10.67
N THR A 460 15.13 -20.62 -11.66
CA THR A 460 16.52 -20.16 -11.55
C THR A 460 16.91 -19.18 -12.64
N VAL A 461 17.98 -18.42 -12.40
CA VAL A 461 18.60 -17.53 -13.39
C VAL A 461 19.28 -18.35 -14.49
N THR A 462 19.08 -18.00 -15.75
CA THR A 462 19.78 -18.56 -16.92
C THR A 462 20.47 -17.45 -17.72
N ASP A 463 21.44 -17.79 -18.57
CA ASP A 463 22.03 -16.91 -19.59
C ASP A 463 21.40 -17.12 -20.99
N PHE A 464 20.37 -17.97 -21.08
CA PHE A 464 19.55 -18.13 -22.27
C PHE A 464 18.38 -17.14 -22.23
N ALA A 465 18.61 -15.95 -22.80
CA ALA A 465 17.69 -14.82 -22.76
C ALA A 465 17.25 -14.39 -24.16
N TYR A 466 16.07 -13.76 -24.24
CA TYR A 466 15.55 -13.13 -25.45
C TYR A 466 16.28 -11.81 -25.73
N THR A 467 16.37 -10.94 -24.73
CA THR A 467 17.24 -9.75 -24.74
C THR A 467 18.25 -9.81 -23.59
N GLY A 468 19.17 -8.85 -23.53
CA GLY A 468 20.12 -8.77 -22.41
C GLY A 468 21.06 -9.98 -22.25
N THR A 469 21.30 -10.39 -21.00
CA THR A 469 22.23 -11.44 -20.60
C THR A 469 21.65 -12.45 -19.62
N LYS A 470 20.44 -12.22 -19.08
CA LYS A 470 19.80 -13.12 -18.13
C LYS A 470 18.31 -13.24 -18.42
N ALA A 471 17.79 -14.42 -18.10
CA ALA A 471 16.36 -14.70 -18.10
C ALA A 471 16.04 -15.65 -16.94
N ALA A 472 14.77 -15.94 -16.72
CA ALA A 472 14.33 -16.97 -15.80
C ALA A 472 14.19 -18.33 -16.51
N ASN A 473 14.57 -19.40 -15.82
CA ASN A 473 14.45 -20.79 -16.24
C ASN A 473 13.64 -21.56 -15.22
N MET A 474 12.51 -22.14 -15.65
CA MET A 474 11.75 -23.09 -14.88
C MET A 474 11.90 -24.50 -15.45
N THR A 475 12.23 -25.47 -14.60
CA THR A 475 12.26 -26.89 -14.98
C THR A 475 11.50 -27.74 -13.97
N LEU A 476 10.50 -28.48 -14.44
CA LEU A 476 9.64 -29.38 -13.68
C LEU A 476 9.74 -30.81 -14.24
N GLU A 477 9.73 -31.81 -13.37
CA GLU A 477 9.86 -33.23 -13.74
C GLU A 477 9.04 -34.13 -12.79
N ASP A 478 8.40 -35.16 -13.37
CA ASP A 478 7.79 -36.29 -12.66
C ASP A 478 6.78 -35.94 -11.56
N ASP A 479 5.61 -35.42 -11.96
CA ASP A 479 4.49 -35.09 -11.04
C ASP A 479 4.84 -33.93 -10.10
N SER A 480 5.48 -32.90 -10.66
CA SER A 480 5.86 -31.70 -9.92
C SER A 480 5.09 -30.49 -10.44
N ASP A 481 4.57 -29.71 -9.50
CA ASP A 481 3.96 -28.42 -9.73
C ASP A 481 4.89 -27.27 -9.33
N PHE A 482 4.57 -26.10 -9.86
CA PHE A 482 5.15 -24.82 -9.55
C PHE A 482 4.03 -23.81 -9.47
N SER A 483 3.97 -23.04 -8.38
CA SER A 483 3.00 -21.97 -8.21
C SER A 483 3.66 -20.88 -7.40
N HIS A 484 3.93 -19.75 -8.04
CA HIS A 484 4.56 -18.60 -7.42
C HIS A 484 3.71 -17.36 -7.61
N SER A 485 3.51 -16.64 -6.52
CA SER A 485 2.82 -15.36 -6.54
C SER A 485 3.79 -14.19 -6.49
N ARG A 486 3.32 -13.05 -6.96
CA ARG A 486 3.97 -11.77 -6.83
C ARG A 486 2.91 -10.73 -6.48
N GLU A 487 3.10 -10.09 -5.33
CA GLU A 487 2.30 -8.94 -4.93
C GLU A 487 2.62 -7.73 -5.82
N LEU A 488 1.57 -7.13 -6.37
CA LEU A 488 1.63 -5.97 -7.26
C LEU A 488 1.35 -4.65 -6.52
N GLY A 489 0.78 -4.73 -5.32
CA GLY A 489 0.60 -3.57 -4.43
C GLY A 489 -0.76 -2.90 -4.57
N ASN A 490 -1.80 -3.66 -4.94
CA ASN A 490 -3.18 -3.19 -5.10
C ASN A 490 -3.26 -1.99 -6.07
N ILE A 491 -2.76 -2.19 -7.28
CA ILE A 491 -2.76 -1.16 -8.32
C ILE A 491 -4.21 -0.87 -8.69
N LEU A 492 -4.65 0.38 -8.54
CA LEU A 492 -6.00 0.77 -8.95
C LEU A 492 -6.14 0.62 -10.46
N ILE A 493 -7.21 -0.04 -10.89
CA ILE A 493 -7.59 -0.19 -12.29
C ILE A 493 -9.03 0.26 -12.45
N ASP A 494 -9.21 1.29 -13.27
CA ASP A 494 -10.49 1.86 -13.64
C ASP A 494 -10.64 2.04 -15.16
N GLU A 495 -11.73 2.68 -15.61
CA GLU A 495 -11.99 2.99 -17.03
C GLU A 495 -10.97 3.95 -17.68
N THR A 496 -10.12 4.59 -16.88
CA THR A 496 -9.07 5.50 -17.34
C THR A 496 -7.69 4.84 -17.30
N THR A 497 -7.60 3.66 -16.71
CA THR A 497 -6.39 2.89 -16.56
C THR A 497 -6.21 1.99 -17.77
N GLU A 498 -4.99 1.94 -18.29
CA GLU A 498 -4.65 1.07 -19.41
C GLU A 498 -3.37 0.32 -19.04
N LEU A 499 -3.51 -0.97 -18.77
CA LEU A 499 -2.47 -1.78 -18.17
C LEU A 499 -2.09 -2.92 -19.10
N ILE A 500 -0.86 -2.90 -19.60
CA ILE A 500 -0.34 -3.89 -20.53
C ILE A 500 0.52 -4.89 -19.79
N PHE A 501 0.31 -6.18 -20.07
CA PHE A 501 1.18 -7.27 -19.69
C PHE A 501 1.94 -7.76 -20.93
N ASP A 502 3.24 -7.51 -20.97
CA ASP A 502 4.15 -7.87 -22.07
C ASP A 502 5.19 -8.86 -21.57
N PHE A 503 5.37 -10.00 -22.25
CA PHE A 503 6.37 -10.98 -21.86
C PHE A 503 6.90 -11.84 -23.00
N ASN A 504 8.13 -12.32 -22.84
CA ASN A 504 8.74 -13.28 -23.74
C ASN A 504 8.82 -14.67 -23.08
N VAL A 505 8.42 -15.70 -23.83
CA VAL A 505 8.45 -17.08 -23.36
C VAL A 505 9.08 -18.00 -24.41
N TYR A 506 9.93 -18.92 -23.95
CA TYR A 506 10.50 -19.99 -24.76
C TYR A 506 10.18 -21.33 -24.11
N ILE A 507 9.39 -22.16 -24.79
CA ILE A 507 9.10 -23.52 -24.35
C ILE A 507 10.11 -24.47 -24.99
N ASP A 508 11.04 -24.99 -24.19
CA ASP A 508 12.09 -25.91 -24.66
C ASP A 508 11.60 -27.36 -24.67
N THR A 509 10.94 -27.78 -23.59
CA THR A 509 10.37 -29.13 -23.50
C THR A 509 8.96 -29.04 -22.96
N PHE A 510 7.99 -29.58 -23.70
CA PHE A 510 6.61 -29.76 -23.26
C PHE A 510 6.01 -31.07 -23.82
N ASN A 511 5.58 -31.96 -22.93
CA ASN A 511 5.14 -33.33 -23.27
C ASN A 511 3.68 -33.43 -23.77
N GLU A 512 2.91 -32.35 -23.75
CA GLU A 512 1.53 -32.25 -24.25
C GLU A 512 0.55 -33.30 -23.69
N THR A 513 0.61 -33.60 -22.39
CA THR A 513 -0.51 -34.31 -21.75
C THR A 513 -1.62 -33.36 -21.34
N ALA A 514 -2.82 -33.88 -21.12
CA ALA A 514 -3.96 -33.08 -20.67
C ALA A 514 -3.73 -32.43 -19.28
N GLU A 515 -2.77 -32.93 -18.51
CA GLU A 515 -2.44 -32.46 -17.16
C GLU A 515 -1.27 -31.47 -17.13
N ASP A 516 -0.38 -31.45 -18.13
CA ASP A 516 0.75 -30.49 -18.13
C ASP A 516 0.24 -29.12 -18.53
N PHE A 517 0.59 -28.03 -17.84
CA PHE A 517 0.13 -26.70 -18.23
C PHE A 517 1.11 -25.60 -17.81
N ILE A 518 0.94 -24.41 -18.40
CA ILE A 518 1.64 -23.18 -18.05
C ILE A 518 0.63 -22.03 -18.17
N PHE A 519 0.45 -21.24 -17.11
CA PHE A 519 -0.36 -20.02 -17.18
C PHE A 519 0.11 -18.94 -16.21
N PHE A 520 -0.31 -17.71 -16.51
CA PHE A 520 -0.28 -16.60 -15.56
C PHE A 520 -1.70 -16.33 -15.07
N GLU A 521 -1.90 -16.08 -13.78
CA GLU A 521 -3.19 -15.65 -13.24
C GLU A 521 -3.06 -14.30 -12.56
N PHE A 522 -3.91 -13.35 -12.94
CA PHE A 522 -4.02 -12.04 -12.31
C PHE A 522 -5.20 -12.04 -11.35
N GLY A 523 -4.94 -11.76 -10.08
CA GLY A 523 -5.93 -11.66 -9.03
C GLY A 523 -6.37 -10.22 -8.79
N PHE A 524 -7.67 -10.00 -8.78
CA PHE A 524 -8.30 -8.70 -8.53
C PHE A 524 -9.05 -8.71 -7.20
N GLU A 525 -9.22 -7.53 -6.60
CA GLU A 525 -10.04 -7.37 -5.41
C GLU A 525 -11.48 -7.85 -5.66
N GLY A 526 -12.06 -8.50 -4.64
CA GLY A 526 -13.38 -9.12 -4.72
C GLY A 526 -13.37 -10.56 -5.21
N GLY A 527 -12.18 -11.15 -5.44
CA GLY A 527 -12.01 -12.57 -5.77
C GLY A 527 -12.20 -12.90 -7.25
N ASN A 528 -12.19 -11.89 -8.12
CA ASN A 528 -12.14 -12.12 -9.57
C ASN A 528 -10.70 -12.44 -9.98
N SER A 529 -10.51 -13.31 -10.96
CA SER A 529 -9.22 -13.55 -11.58
C SER A 529 -9.33 -13.73 -13.10
N ILE A 530 -8.22 -13.46 -13.78
CA ILE A 530 -8.03 -13.72 -15.22
C ILE A 530 -6.78 -14.57 -15.39
N SER A 531 -6.93 -15.72 -16.03
CA SER A 531 -5.84 -16.65 -16.35
C SER A 531 -5.46 -16.60 -17.82
N TYR A 532 -4.18 -16.35 -18.12
CA TYR A 532 -3.60 -16.38 -19.46
C TYR A 532 -2.86 -17.69 -19.69
N ILE A 533 -3.46 -18.56 -20.48
CA ILE A 533 -2.98 -19.92 -20.70
C ILE A 533 -1.93 -19.91 -21.81
N VAL A 534 -0.67 -20.09 -21.41
CA VAL A 534 0.49 -20.11 -22.31
C VAL A 534 0.60 -21.44 -23.04
N ALA A 535 0.39 -22.55 -22.32
CA ALA A 535 0.44 -23.91 -22.86
C ALA A 535 -0.58 -24.83 -22.16
N ASN A 536 -1.20 -25.70 -22.97
CA ASN A 536 -2.35 -26.59 -22.69
C ASN A 536 -3.73 -25.98 -22.99
N SER A 537 -4.39 -26.49 -24.04
CA SER A 537 -5.77 -26.18 -24.43
C SER A 537 -6.64 -27.45 -24.47
N SER A 538 -6.32 -28.43 -23.61
CA SER A 538 -7.13 -29.63 -23.50
C SER A 538 -8.46 -29.31 -22.81
N SER A 539 -9.53 -29.97 -23.28
CA SER A 539 -10.87 -29.80 -22.71
C SER A 539 -10.94 -30.15 -21.21
N GLU A 540 -10.09 -31.09 -20.78
CA GLU A 540 -9.98 -31.48 -19.38
C GLU A 540 -9.41 -30.34 -18.52
N PHE A 541 -8.36 -29.68 -19.00
CA PHE A 541 -7.75 -28.53 -18.33
C PHE A 541 -8.69 -27.31 -18.34
N GLU A 542 -9.31 -27.00 -19.48
CA GLU A 542 -10.31 -25.92 -19.57
C GLU A 542 -11.49 -26.15 -18.62
N SER A 543 -11.95 -27.40 -18.47
CA SER A 543 -13.01 -27.74 -17.54
C SER A 543 -12.60 -27.55 -16.08
N TRP A 544 -11.32 -27.76 -15.75
CA TRP A 544 -10.82 -27.53 -14.40
C TRP A 544 -10.72 -26.04 -14.09
N LEU A 545 -10.12 -25.24 -14.99
CA LEU A 545 -10.02 -23.80 -14.81
C LEU A 545 -11.36 -23.07 -14.84
N ALA A 546 -12.31 -23.51 -15.68
CA ALA A 546 -13.62 -22.86 -15.78
C ALA A 546 -14.43 -22.90 -14.47
N GLU A 547 -14.05 -23.74 -13.51
CA GLU A 547 -14.63 -23.76 -12.17
C GLU A 547 -14.01 -22.69 -11.23
N GLU A 548 -12.80 -22.21 -11.54
CA GLU A 548 -11.98 -21.39 -10.65
C GLU A 548 -11.75 -19.96 -11.17
N SER A 549 -11.61 -19.75 -12.48
CA SER A 549 -11.21 -18.46 -13.06
C SER A 549 -11.80 -18.19 -14.45
N ASN A 550 -11.77 -16.92 -14.87
CA ASN A 550 -11.95 -16.56 -16.28
C ASN A 550 -10.61 -16.74 -16.99
N PHE A 551 -10.60 -17.16 -18.25
CA PHE A 551 -9.33 -17.44 -18.93
C PHE A 551 -9.31 -17.09 -20.41
N ILE A 552 -8.09 -16.87 -20.91
CA ILE A 552 -7.73 -16.60 -22.29
C ILE A 552 -6.66 -17.61 -22.71
N ILE A 553 -6.86 -18.28 -23.85
CA ILE A 553 -5.87 -19.18 -24.42
C ILE A 553 -4.99 -18.40 -25.40
N LEU A 554 -3.69 -18.29 -25.07
CA LEU A 554 -2.74 -17.54 -25.88
C LEU A 554 -2.32 -18.31 -27.14
N GLN A 555 -2.20 -19.63 -27.04
CA GLN A 555 -1.74 -20.50 -28.13
C GLN A 555 -2.70 -21.67 -28.36
N ASP A 556 -3.21 -21.80 -29.60
CA ASP A 556 -4.05 -22.94 -29.97
C ASP A 556 -3.20 -24.18 -30.29
N THR A 557 -1.99 -23.97 -30.80
CA THR A 557 -0.98 -24.99 -31.03
C THR A 557 0.28 -24.58 -30.29
N ILE A 558 0.79 -25.47 -29.46
CA ILE A 558 1.96 -25.20 -28.64
C ILE A 558 3.18 -25.10 -29.54
N VAL A 559 3.88 -23.99 -29.39
CA VAL A 559 5.06 -23.69 -30.17
C VAL A 559 6.29 -23.87 -29.29
N GLN A 560 7.09 -24.90 -29.60
CA GLN A 560 8.36 -25.20 -28.92
C GLN A 560 9.55 -24.66 -29.74
N ASP A 561 10.72 -24.57 -29.11
CA ASP A 561 12.01 -24.22 -29.70
C ASP A 561 12.12 -22.78 -30.28
N GLN A 562 11.22 -21.86 -29.91
CA GLN A 562 11.30 -20.44 -30.31
C GLN A 562 10.78 -19.51 -29.21
N TRP A 563 11.32 -18.29 -29.21
CA TRP A 563 10.81 -17.21 -28.37
C TRP A 563 9.51 -16.70 -28.96
N LEU A 564 8.52 -16.55 -28.10
CA LEU A 564 7.24 -15.92 -28.38
C LEU A 564 7.09 -14.69 -27.51
N ASN A 565 6.60 -13.60 -28.09
CA ASN A 565 6.22 -12.40 -27.36
C ASN A 565 4.69 -12.33 -27.28
N PHE A 566 4.17 -11.98 -26.11
CA PHE A 566 2.76 -11.74 -25.88
C PHE A 566 2.59 -10.36 -25.27
N GLN A 567 1.61 -9.61 -25.78
CA GLN A 567 1.18 -8.33 -25.23
C GLN A 567 -0.32 -8.36 -25.01
N LEU A 568 -0.75 -8.09 -23.79
CA LEU A 568 -2.11 -8.32 -23.32
C LEU A 568 -2.63 -7.04 -22.66
N ASP A 569 -3.79 -6.58 -23.10
CA ASP A 569 -4.49 -5.45 -22.49
C ASP A 569 -5.37 -5.98 -21.35
N LEU A 570 -4.83 -5.92 -20.13
CA LEU A 570 -5.48 -6.50 -18.95
C LEU A 570 -6.86 -5.87 -18.68
N VAL A 571 -7.04 -4.59 -19.03
CA VAL A 571 -8.28 -3.85 -18.77
C VAL A 571 -9.34 -4.24 -19.76
N HIS A 572 -8.99 -4.31 -21.05
CA HIS A 572 -9.90 -4.76 -22.10
C HIS A 572 -10.29 -6.23 -21.94
N ASP A 573 -9.34 -7.08 -21.56
CA ASP A 573 -9.58 -8.50 -21.30
C ASP A 573 -10.49 -8.68 -20.08
N TYR A 574 -10.30 -7.89 -19.02
CA TYR A 574 -11.19 -7.87 -17.86
C TYR A 574 -12.61 -7.50 -18.26
N GLU A 575 -12.80 -6.40 -18.99
CA GLU A 575 -14.12 -5.98 -19.45
C GLU A 575 -14.79 -7.06 -20.30
N SER A 576 -14.03 -7.67 -21.22
CA SER A 576 -14.54 -8.67 -22.15
C SER A 576 -14.97 -9.97 -21.47
N LEU A 577 -14.23 -10.41 -20.44
CA LEU A 577 -14.53 -11.64 -19.71
C LEU A 577 -15.62 -11.44 -18.65
N ILE A 578 -15.51 -10.38 -17.84
CA ILE A 578 -16.36 -10.14 -16.67
C ILE A 578 -17.64 -9.36 -17.04
N GLY A 579 -17.61 -8.62 -18.15
CA GLY A 579 -18.75 -7.91 -18.71
C GLY A 579 -18.96 -6.49 -18.16
N SER A 580 -17.96 -5.95 -17.48
CA SER A 580 -17.92 -4.56 -17.00
C SER A 580 -16.48 -4.08 -16.91
N LEU A 581 -16.26 -2.79 -17.17
CA LEU A 581 -14.97 -2.15 -16.92
C LEU A 581 -14.54 -2.42 -15.46
N PRO A 582 -13.25 -2.65 -15.21
CA PRO A 582 -12.74 -2.74 -13.86
C PRO A 582 -12.98 -1.42 -13.11
N ASP A 583 -13.33 -1.54 -11.84
CA ASP A 583 -13.30 -0.49 -10.81
C ASP A 583 -12.85 -1.22 -9.54
N THR A 584 -11.60 -1.68 -9.58
CA THR A 584 -11.03 -2.66 -8.65
C THR A 584 -9.52 -2.44 -8.52
N THR A 585 -8.87 -3.20 -7.65
CA THR A 585 -7.42 -3.22 -7.52
C THR A 585 -6.85 -4.53 -8.06
N LEU A 586 -5.72 -4.45 -8.76
CA LEU A 586 -4.91 -5.60 -9.13
C LEU A 586 -3.93 -5.89 -8.00
N ASP A 587 -4.15 -7.02 -7.34
CA ASP A 587 -3.48 -7.38 -6.09
C ASP A 587 -2.19 -8.14 -6.38
N HIS A 588 -2.27 -9.21 -7.16
CA HIS A 588 -1.15 -10.12 -7.40
C HIS A 588 -1.19 -10.78 -8.79
N ILE A 589 -0.05 -11.32 -9.20
CA ILE A 589 0.10 -12.22 -10.36
C ILE A 589 0.67 -13.56 -9.87
N TYR A 590 0.06 -14.67 -10.29
CA TYR A 590 0.62 -16.02 -10.18
C TYR A 590 1.28 -16.45 -11.47
N PHE A 591 2.40 -17.15 -11.36
CA PHE A 591 2.95 -17.98 -12.41
C PHE A 591 2.81 -19.45 -11.99
N VAL A 592 2.00 -20.20 -12.73
CA VAL A 592 1.65 -21.58 -12.40
C VAL A 592 2.03 -22.50 -13.54
N ALA A 593 2.64 -23.64 -13.19
CA ALA A 593 2.91 -24.69 -14.13
C ALA A 593 2.89 -26.07 -13.49
N LEU A 594 2.61 -27.07 -14.29
CA LEU A 594 2.58 -28.47 -13.85
C LEU A 594 3.23 -29.36 -14.91
N ALA A 595 4.09 -30.27 -14.44
CA ALA A 595 4.57 -31.41 -15.21
C ALA A 595 4.05 -32.68 -14.57
N SER A 596 3.14 -33.36 -15.27
CA SER A 596 2.56 -34.61 -14.80
C SER A 596 3.58 -35.76 -14.75
N LYS A 597 3.16 -36.88 -14.21
CA LYS A 597 4.04 -38.02 -13.97
C LYS A 597 4.80 -38.48 -15.22
N SER A 598 6.11 -38.69 -15.07
CA SER A 598 7.02 -39.08 -16.16
C SER A 598 7.19 -38.06 -17.31
N ASN A 599 6.69 -36.84 -17.14
CA ASN A 599 6.91 -35.74 -18.07
C ASN A 599 7.99 -34.78 -17.56
N LYS A 600 8.45 -33.93 -18.49
CA LYS A 600 9.35 -32.83 -18.22
C LYS A 600 8.78 -31.57 -18.84
N LEU A 601 8.81 -30.48 -18.09
CA LEU A 601 8.53 -29.15 -18.58
C LEU A 601 9.78 -28.30 -18.38
N THR A 602 10.26 -27.67 -19.45
CA THR A 602 11.30 -26.63 -19.36
C THR A 602 10.84 -25.40 -20.12
N VAL A 603 10.77 -24.27 -19.42
CA VAL A 603 10.34 -22.99 -19.98
C VAL A 603 11.28 -21.89 -19.51
N PHE A 604 11.60 -20.98 -20.42
CA PHE A 604 12.31 -19.76 -20.13
C PHE A 604 11.37 -18.57 -20.25
N LEU A 605 11.47 -17.64 -19.29
CA LEU A 605 10.75 -16.39 -19.29
C LEU A 605 11.77 -15.26 -19.33
N ASP A 606 11.53 -14.28 -20.17
CA ASP A 606 12.33 -13.08 -20.24
C ASP A 606 11.43 -11.86 -20.43
N ASP A 607 11.95 -10.67 -20.10
CA ASP A 607 11.29 -9.41 -20.44
C ASP A 607 9.81 -9.38 -19.97
N LEU A 608 9.56 -9.72 -18.70
CA LEU A 608 8.24 -9.80 -18.07
C LEU A 608 7.85 -8.43 -17.49
N TYR A 609 7.11 -7.68 -18.29
CA TYR A 609 6.71 -6.32 -17.97
C TYR A 609 5.22 -6.17 -17.68
N ILE A 610 4.91 -5.24 -16.76
CA ILE A 610 3.58 -4.65 -16.61
C ILE A 610 3.76 -3.13 -16.62
N TYR A 611 2.99 -2.43 -17.44
CA TYR A 611 3.13 -0.98 -17.62
C TYR A 611 1.85 -0.29 -18.03
N TYR A 612 1.82 1.02 -17.84
CA TYR A 612 0.79 1.86 -18.42
C TYR A 612 1.15 2.25 -19.84
N ASP A 613 0.20 2.06 -20.76
CA ASP A 613 0.31 2.46 -22.16
C ASP A 613 -0.88 3.32 -22.56
N PRO A 614 -0.87 4.64 -22.26
CA PRO A 614 -1.95 5.52 -22.64
C PRO A 614 -2.02 5.68 -24.16
N ALA A 615 -3.21 6.01 -24.68
CA ALA A 615 -3.39 6.31 -26.10
C ALA A 615 -2.32 7.28 -26.69
N PRO A 616 -1.97 7.16 -27.98
CA PRO A 616 -0.84 7.88 -28.57
C PRO A 616 -0.85 9.40 -28.33
N GLY A 617 0.29 9.95 -27.90
CA GLY A 617 0.47 11.39 -27.76
C GLY A 617 0.88 12.05 -29.08
N ILE A 618 0.14 13.06 -29.55
CA ILE A 618 0.49 13.82 -30.76
C ILE A 618 0.77 15.29 -30.41
N SER A 619 1.92 15.81 -30.84
CA SER A 619 2.33 17.20 -30.62
C SER A 619 3.10 17.78 -31.83
N ASP A 620 3.46 19.06 -31.75
CA ASP A 620 4.28 19.78 -32.74
C ASP A 620 3.81 19.65 -34.20
N VAL A 621 2.50 19.69 -34.42
CA VAL A 621 1.93 19.59 -35.78
C VAL A 621 2.39 20.79 -36.63
N GLY A 622 3.07 20.47 -37.73
CA GLY A 622 3.72 21.43 -38.62
C GLY A 622 3.27 21.32 -40.08
N THR A 623 3.48 22.40 -40.84
CA THR A 623 3.26 22.45 -42.30
C THR A 623 4.46 23.12 -42.96
N ASP A 624 5.11 22.42 -43.89
CA ASP A 624 6.23 22.94 -44.68
C ASP A 624 5.95 22.82 -46.20
N PRO A 625 6.06 23.92 -46.98
CA PRO A 625 6.23 25.29 -46.50
C PRO A 625 5.01 25.78 -45.74
N ALA A 626 5.21 26.63 -44.73
CA ALA A 626 4.11 27.25 -43.96
C ALA A 626 3.11 28.04 -44.82
N GLN A 627 3.49 28.36 -46.06
CA GLN A 627 2.61 28.89 -47.11
C GLN A 627 2.82 28.07 -48.40
N PRO A 628 2.06 26.99 -48.59
CA PRO A 628 2.13 26.14 -49.79
C PRO A 628 1.93 26.94 -51.07
N ILE A 629 2.73 26.64 -52.09
CA ILE A 629 2.58 27.22 -53.43
C ILE A 629 2.17 26.12 -54.42
N PRO A 630 1.61 26.47 -55.59
CA PRO A 630 1.05 25.50 -56.53
C PRO A 630 2.10 24.66 -57.25
N ILE A 631 3.38 24.73 -56.87
CA ILE A 631 4.52 24.05 -57.52
C ILE A 631 5.38 23.43 -56.41
N GLY A 632 4.86 22.39 -55.77
CA GLY A 632 5.52 21.68 -54.68
C GLY A 632 4.53 20.82 -53.92
N ASN A 633 5.03 19.82 -53.20
CA ASN A 633 4.24 19.13 -52.20
C ASN A 633 4.19 19.97 -50.93
N THR A 634 3.13 19.80 -50.15
CA THR A 634 3.08 20.28 -48.77
C THR A 634 3.37 19.11 -47.86
N THR A 635 4.42 19.21 -47.05
CA THR A 635 4.73 18.26 -45.99
C THR A 635 3.98 18.66 -44.74
N ILE A 636 3.22 17.73 -44.17
CA ILE A 636 2.65 17.83 -42.83
C ILE A 636 3.52 16.98 -41.92
N SER A 637 3.96 17.53 -40.80
CA SER A 637 4.79 16.83 -39.81
C SER A 637 4.11 16.80 -38.45
N ALA A 638 4.42 15.80 -37.62
CA ALA A 638 4.06 15.78 -36.20
C ALA A 638 5.05 14.94 -35.38
N THR A 639 5.17 15.27 -34.11
CA THR A 639 5.74 14.40 -33.09
C THR A 639 4.65 13.44 -32.62
N VAL A 640 4.88 12.14 -32.71
CA VAL A 640 3.99 11.11 -32.14
C VAL A 640 4.80 10.25 -31.17
N VAL A 641 4.32 10.18 -29.93
CA VAL A 641 4.94 9.41 -28.84
C VAL A 641 3.94 8.40 -28.34
N ASP A 642 4.32 7.13 -28.48
CA ASP A 642 3.57 5.96 -28.05
C ASP A 642 4.53 4.77 -28.11
N ALA A 643 4.39 3.80 -27.22
CA ALA A 643 5.29 2.66 -27.12
C ALA A 643 4.88 1.49 -28.01
N THR A 644 3.58 1.33 -28.25
CA THR A 644 3.02 0.27 -29.10
C THR A 644 2.45 0.84 -30.40
N LEU A 645 2.99 1.99 -30.85
CA LEU A 645 2.50 2.74 -32.00
C LEU A 645 2.40 1.87 -33.26
N GLU A 646 1.18 1.72 -33.79
CA GLU A 646 0.94 0.91 -34.99
C GLU A 646 0.91 1.78 -36.25
N THR A 647 0.08 2.83 -36.24
CA THR A 647 -0.12 3.68 -37.42
C THR A 647 -0.24 5.15 -37.09
N VAL A 648 0.29 6.00 -37.98
CA VAL A 648 0.07 7.45 -37.97
C VAL A 648 -0.49 7.86 -39.32
N VAL A 649 -1.59 8.61 -39.31
CA VAL A 649 -2.40 8.86 -40.49
C VAL A 649 -2.76 10.34 -40.59
N LEU A 650 -2.40 10.94 -41.71
CA LEU A 650 -2.85 12.27 -42.11
C LEU A 650 -4.22 12.15 -42.78
N ASN A 651 -5.22 12.74 -42.13
CA ASN A 651 -6.56 12.88 -42.68
C ASN A 651 -6.70 14.31 -43.23
N TYR A 652 -6.93 14.46 -44.54
CA TYR A 652 -7.06 15.78 -45.16
C TYR A 652 -8.19 15.85 -46.19
N ARG A 653 -8.80 17.02 -46.37
CA ARG A 653 -9.81 17.26 -47.41
C ARG A 653 -9.56 18.57 -48.13
N ILE A 654 -10.03 18.64 -49.37
CA ILE A 654 -9.85 19.79 -50.27
C ILE A 654 -11.19 20.45 -50.54
N ASP A 655 -11.29 21.76 -50.35
CA ASP A 655 -12.46 22.59 -50.68
C ASP A 655 -13.79 22.02 -50.13
N ASN A 656 -13.80 21.58 -48.86
CA ASN A 656 -14.92 20.88 -48.21
C ASN A 656 -15.36 19.55 -48.89
N GLY A 657 -14.43 18.91 -49.60
CA GLY A 657 -14.63 17.60 -50.22
C GLY A 657 -14.64 16.44 -49.21
N THR A 658 -14.48 15.22 -49.73
CA THR A 658 -14.33 14.01 -48.91
C THR A 658 -12.96 13.96 -48.25
N TRP A 659 -12.89 13.41 -47.03
CA TRP A 659 -11.63 13.10 -46.38
C TRP A 659 -10.82 12.08 -47.19
N MET A 660 -9.55 12.38 -47.37
CA MET A 660 -8.52 11.51 -47.91
C MET A 660 -7.61 11.10 -46.76
N ILE A 661 -7.16 9.85 -46.82
CA ILE A 661 -6.37 9.22 -45.77
C ILE A 661 -4.99 8.93 -46.35
N GLN A 662 -3.94 9.37 -45.67
CA GLN A 662 -2.56 9.12 -46.05
C GLN A 662 -1.76 8.67 -44.82
N THR A 663 -1.19 7.46 -44.86
CA THR A 663 -0.23 7.02 -43.85
C THR A 663 1.00 7.92 -43.86
N MET A 664 1.38 8.41 -42.69
CA MET A 664 2.58 9.21 -42.47
C MET A 664 3.79 8.28 -42.28
N ASN A 665 4.96 8.70 -42.75
CA ASN A 665 6.19 7.92 -42.60
C ASN A 665 7.00 8.49 -41.43
N GLN A 666 7.49 7.61 -40.57
CA GLN A 666 8.45 7.97 -39.53
C GLN A 666 9.77 8.40 -40.17
N PHE A 667 10.30 9.55 -39.78
CA PHE A 667 11.53 10.12 -40.33
C PHE A 667 12.67 10.21 -39.30
N ASP A 668 12.37 10.43 -38.02
CA ASP A 668 13.38 10.52 -36.95
C ASP A 668 12.77 10.17 -35.58
N GLY A 669 12.81 8.89 -35.19
CA GLY A 669 12.36 8.39 -33.88
C GLY A 669 10.88 8.63 -33.55
N VAL A 670 10.51 9.85 -33.21
CA VAL A 670 9.13 10.27 -32.89
C VAL A 670 8.53 11.20 -33.95
N GLN A 671 9.30 11.62 -34.96
CA GLN A 671 8.82 12.51 -36.02
C GLN A 671 8.19 11.74 -37.19
N PHE A 672 6.99 12.15 -37.60
CA PHE A 672 6.24 11.57 -38.71
C PHE A 672 5.93 12.62 -39.78
N GLU A 673 5.95 12.23 -41.05
CA GLU A 673 5.66 13.10 -42.18
C GLU A 673 4.65 12.51 -43.18
N GLY A 674 3.66 13.31 -43.56
CA GLY A 674 2.70 13.05 -44.64
C GLY A 674 2.85 14.11 -45.74
N ASN A 675 2.66 13.73 -47.00
CA ASN A 675 2.86 14.62 -48.14
C ASN A 675 1.57 14.82 -48.95
N ILE A 676 1.00 16.02 -48.89
CA ILE A 676 -0.12 16.41 -49.76
C ILE A 676 0.45 16.84 -51.12
N THR A 677 0.13 16.09 -52.16
CA THR A 677 0.63 16.35 -53.52
C THR A 677 0.16 17.70 -54.05
N GLN A 678 1.01 18.36 -54.84
CA GLN A 678 0.77 19.65 -55.51
C GLN A 678 -0.70 19.96 -55.85
N LEU A 679 -1.20 21.07 -55.29
CA LEU A 679 -2.58 21.55 -55.46
C LEU A 679 -2.63 22.89 -56.23
N PRO A 680 -3.74 23.21 -56.92
CA PRO A 680 -3.92 24.50 -57.58
C PRO A 680 -3.87 25.70 -56.62
N GLU A 681 -3.57 26.88 -57.17
CA GLU A 681 -3.66 28.14 -56.43
C GLU A 681 -5.08 28.38 -55.90
N GLY A 682 -5.17 28.85 -54.65
CA GLY A 682 -6.43 29.18 -54.00
C GLY A 682 -7.19 27.99 -53.40
N THR A 683 -6.67 26.78 -53.56
CA THR A 683 -7.23 25.57 -52.94
C THR A 683 -7.14 25.66 -51.42
N PHE A 684 -8.26 25.41 -50.73
CA PHE A 684 -8.34 25.37 -49.28
C PHE A 684 -8.24 23.92 -48.80
N VAL A 685 -7.32 23.66 -47.87
CA VAL A 685 -7.08 22.34 -47.28
C VAL A 685 -7.36 22.40 -45.79
N GLU A 686 -8.12 21.42 -45.31
CA GLU A 686 -8.27 21.12 -43.89
C GLU A 686 -7.66 19.76 -43.60
N TYR A 687 -7.00 19.61 -42.46
CA TYR A 687 -6.41 18.35 -42.05
C TYR A 687 -6.38 18.17 -40.52
N TYR A 688 -6.25 16.92 -40.11
CA TYR A 688 -5.91 16.48 -38.76
C TYR A 688 -5.04 15.22 -38.86
N ILE A 689 -4.36 14.88 -37.77
CA ILE A 689 -3.52 13.69 -37.69
C ILE A 689 -4.16 12.76 -36.68
N SER A 690 -4.26 11.49 -37.04
CA SER A 690 -4.72 10.42 -36.16
C SER A 690 -3.54 9.47 -35.95
N ALA A 691 -3.31 9.04 -34.72
CA ALA A 691 -2.36 7.98 -34.40
C ALA A 691 -3.12 6.85 -33.71
N THR A 692 -2.79 5.61 -34.05
CA THR A 692 -3.38 4.39 -33.47
C THR A 692 -2.28 3.46 -32.99
N ASP A 693 -2.42 2.93 -31.79
CA ASP A 693 -1.51 1.94 -31.21
C ASP A 693 -1.91 0.50 -31.57
N ALA A 694 -1.11 -0.49 -31.13
CA ALA A 694 -1.34 -1.90 -31.43
C ALA A 694 -2.57 -2.50 -30.72
N PHE A 695 -3.10 -1.80 -29.70
CA PHE A 695 -4.32 -2.17 -28.98
C PHE A 695 -5.57 -1.50 -29.57
N GLY A 696 -5.41 -0.72 -30.64
CA GLY A 696 -6.50 -0.06 -31.36
C GLY A 696 -6.94 1.27 -30.74
N LYS A 697 -6.21 1.82 -29.78
CA LYS A 697 -6.49 3.12 -29.18
C LYS A 697 -6.02 4.21 -30.11
N SER A 698 -6.72 5.34 -30.12
CA SER A 698 -6.44 6.40 -31.08
C SER A 698 -6.55 7.80 -30.51
N THR A 699 -5.65 8.68 -30.91
CA THR A 699 -5.68 10.11 -30.61
C THR A 699 -5.74 10.91 -31.90
N ASP A 700 -6.58 11.94 -31.91
CA ASP A 700 -6.65 12.92 -33.01
C ASP A 700 -6.04 14.26 -32.57
N ALA A 701 -5.05 14.74 -33.32
CA ALA A 701 -4.53 16.09 -33.17
C ALA A 701 -5.33 17.09 -34.02
N MET A 702 -5.94 18.06 -33.35
CA MET A 702 -6.71 19.16 -33.94
C MET A 702 -6.19 20.53 -33.48
N ASN A 703 -6.59 21.59 -34.16
CA ASN A 703 -6.29 22.97 -33.77
C ASN A 703 -7.35 23.49 -32.78
N GLY A 704 -7.34 22.94 -31.57
CA GLY A 704 -8.40 23.15 -30.59
C GLY A 704 -9.67 22.40 -30.99
N ALA A 705 -10.78 23.13 -31.20
CA ALA A 705 -12.05 22.52 -31.66
C ALA A 705 -12.19 22.45 -33.20
N ASP A 706 -11.22 23.01 -33.94
CA ASP A 706 -11.23 23.09 -35.41
C ASP A 706 -10.08 22.26 -36.03
N TYR A 707 -10.18 21.98 -37.33
CA TYR A 707 -9.10 21.36 -38.09
C TYR A 707 -7.93 22.32 -38.31
N PHE A 708 -6.72 21.78 -38.47
CA PHE A 708 -5.64 22.55 -39.07
C PHE A 708 -6.00 22.89 -40.51
N SER A 709 -5.54 24.04 -41.01
CA SER A 709 -5.86 24.44 -42.38
C SER A 709 -4.79 25.33 -43.01
N PHE A 710 -4.73 25.28 -44.33
CA PHE A 710 -3.96 26.22 -45.14
C PHE A 710 -4.65 26.47 -46.48
N THR A 711 -4.31 27.59 -47.11
CA THR A 711 -4.71 27.90 -48.48
C THR A 711 -3.45 27.93 -49.34
N VAL A 712 -3.49 27.29 -50.52
CA VAL A 712 -2.37 27.33 -51.47
C VAL A 712 -2.23 28.76 -52.00
N ALA A 713 -1.12 29.41 -51.65
CA ALA A 713 -0.79 30.75 -52.07
C ALA A 713 -0.48 30.81 -53.57
N SER A 714 -0.48 32.01 -54.14
CA SER A 714 -0.04 32.19 -55.53
C SER A 714 1.47 31.95 -55.67
N ALA A 715 1.88 31.22 -56.72
CA ALA A 715 3.29 31.11 -57.10
C ALA A 715 3.93 32.47 -57.42
N TRP A 716 3.11 33.51 -57.64
CA TRP A 716 3.52 34.83 -58.09
C TRP A 716 3.04 35.92 -57.11
N ALA A 717 3.42 35.80 -55.84
CA ALA A 717 3.65 37.02 -55.08
C ALA A 717 5.03 37.56 -55.54
N PRO A 718 5.13 38.63 -56.37
CA PRO A 718 6.41 39.32 -56.51
C PRO A 718 6.91 39.59 -55.09
N PRO A 719 8.19 39.34 -54.76
CA PRO A 719 8.70 39.63 -53.43
C PRO A 719 8.25 41.03 -53.11
N SER A 720 7.44 41.17 -52.05
CA SER A 720 7.08 42.49 -51.54
C SER A 720 8.36 43.30 -51.60
N PRO A 721 8.43 44.41 -52.36
CA PRO A 721 9.62 45.21 -52.36
C PRO A 721 9.81 45.58 -50.90
N LEU A 722 10.78 44.93 -50.24
CA LEU A 722 11.26 45.31 -48.94
C LEU A 722 11.67 46.77 -49.13
N LEU A 723 10.74 47.68 -48.88
CA LEU A 723 11.05 49.09 -48.75
C LEU A 723 12.18 49.09 -47.72
N PRO A 724 13.34 49.69 -48.04
CA PRO A 724 14.55 49.60 -47.23
C PRO A 724 14.39 50.40 -45.95
N ILE A 725 13.45 50.05 -45.07
CA ILE A 725 13.20 50.73 -43.79
C ILE A 725 14.37 50.46 -42.85
N VAL A 726 15.01 49.29 -42.93
CA VAL A 726 16.23 49.01 -42.15
C VAL A 726 17.42 49.84 -42.65
N VAL A 727 17.58 50.02 -43.98
CA VAL A 727 18.68 50.85 -44.52
C VAL A 727 18.41 52.35 -44.32
N VAL A 728 17.16 52.83 -44.41
CA VAL A 728 16.80 54.22 -44.09
C VAL A 728 16.94 54.50 -42.60
N ALA A 729 16.57 53.57 -41.72
CA ALA A 729 16.76 53.71 -40.28
C ALA A 729 18.25 53.69 -39.89
N VAL A 730 19.06 52.81 -40.50
CA VAL A 730 20.52 52.78 -40.28
C VAL A 730 21.20 54.03 -40.84
N ILE A 731 20.82 54.50 -42.04
CA ILE A 731 21.35 55.77 -42.59
C ILE A 731 20.90 56.98 -41.76
N ALA A 732 19.66 56.99 -41.25
CA ALA A 732 19.17 58.05 -40.36
C ALA A 732 19.90 58.01 -39.01
N ALA A 733 20.13 56.84 -38.42
CA ALA A 733 20.88 56.69 -37.18
C ALA A 733 22.35 57.11 -37.34
N ILE A 734 23.00 56.70 -38.43
CA ILE A 734 24.35 57.16 -38.79
C ILE A 734 24.37 58.68 -39.01
N GLY A 735 23.35 59.23 -39.70
CA GLY A 735 23.20 60.66 -39.91
C GLY A 735 23.04 61.44 -38.59
N VAL A 736 22.26 60.93 -37.64
CA VAL A 736 22.08 61.52 -36.30
C VAL A 736 23.39 61.46 -35.50
N VAL A 737 24.13 60.36 -35.55
CA VAL A 737 25.44 60.22 -34.88
C VAL A 737 26.47 61.19 -35.48
N ILE A 738 26.53 61.33 -36.81
CA ILE A 738 27.42 62.27 -37.50
C ILE A 738 27.05 63.72 -37.15
N LEU A 739 25.77 64.08 -37.19
CA LEU A 739 25.29 65.42 -36.83
C LEU A 739 25.58 65.74 -35.35
N TRP A 740 25.34 64.78 -34.44
CA TRP A 740 25.67 64.91 -33.03
C TRP A 740 27.18 65.12 -32.83
N TYR A 741 28.02 64.34 -33.48
CA TYR A 741 29.48 64.50 -33.45
C TYR A 741 29.92 65.88 -33.96
N MET A 742 29.35 66.35 -35.08
CA MET A 742 29.66 67.66 -35.66
C MET A 742 29.25 68.82 -34.75
N PHE A 743 28.11 68.73 -34.06
CA PHE A 743 27.61 69.82 -33.19
C PHE A 743 28.20 69.81 -31.78
N VAL A 744 28.54 68.64 -31.25
CA VAL A 744 29.07 68.52 -29.88
C VAL A 744 30.59 68.66 -29.84
N PHE A 745 31.32 68.09 -30.81
CA PHE A 745 32.78 68.03 -30.76
C PHE A 745 33.50 69.02 -31.68
N LYS A 746 32.81 69.70 -32.61
CA LYS A 746 33.45 70.71 -33.45
C LYS A 746 33.36 72.10 -32.82
N LYS A 747 34.27 72.39 -31.88
CA LYS A 747 34.55 73.75 -31.41
C LYS A 747 36.05 74.04 -31.42
N LYS A 748 36.38 75.14 -32.11
CA LYS A 748 37.62 75.94 -32.07
C LYS A 748 38.84 75.37 -32.80
N GLU A 749 38.98 75.78 -34.06
CA GLU A 749 40.02 76.76 -34.41
C GLU A 749 39.34 78.01 -34.96
#